data_AF-A0A061AAC0-F1
#
_entry.id   AF-A0A061AAC0-F1
#
_cell.length_a   1.000
_cell.length_b   1.000
_cell.length_c   1.000
_cell.angle_alpha   90.00
_cell.angle_beta   90.00
_cell.angle_gamma   90.00
#
_symmetry.space_group_name_H-M   'P 1'
#
loop_
_entity.id
_entity.type
_entity.pdbx_description
1 polymer ?
#
loop_
_entity_poly.entity_id
_entity_poly.type
_entity_poly.pdbx_seq_one_letter_code
_entity_poly.pdbx_strand_id
1 'polypeptide(L)'
;MKKILSIFFLTMVLFLVACVEPPTEEPIVEDTYYTVTFNSQGGSEVTSQSVKEGSLANLPDEPTKDGFLFLYWYLTDESEAFDFDTAITANITLNALWEEEADPVVVPTVEEKIQEDIDAVLANLYLNQRELNTVARGPVHNSIITWTSNNPYVTTSGIILPLLPGDEMVDDVVINARFRLEGVNVNTTFDVDLYYTDEVVLKDKRVVPFENLTEEYDVADAEVELLFEEGGSVPYIRVVDFFDLLEGFIDPAYEITYDTRETSIYIQYDYYDEEEDHTYDLNLTIDSVEDTFTAPDPGFYWAYVYSTATNFGRHIEYDRENPLSSYTPGIDVVYDLKQYNMDVVMYEGDVVVPYYIANQLFAGSSYYNVYYNYDGLYGIYALPSEGEDAYETIRNASVNKGSIPADLAIHTFNFLAFSMDNFYGLQDIMEVETYYDQLLEISSSIVTKSPSRMDAAIADFLVKGIDEPHTSYGYPGYFNDPAYHGPSLSSLSMYGPRFRNWYNAGLIATDAAIKAKWDIQQSGFASNHPNRQLFWFLDEAKKSVVLSLDSFSTSDITEDVAWSQEQVDAVLKADGSKFPVPNQGTKYFYYNESTTKENKLEVLIKGLTLTDATNYEQALVGLGFAKVGLIYELVDGANTYYAQVKFSSDYDALVLSYAVKPTTDEKPVFVATVFDLIESDSAVYMEFQMDRILKESPLLENIILDITWNTGGNVGALYRVVGFITSDSFAVSSMNGATKSESTSFVYIDGVPTYDHLNWGLLITPTSFSAANSLATIFQDNNLGPIIGIQSGGGASSITPILLPNGTAFTMSSNNINAYRTGSGTEEDPYVYTSNEFGINPTHPVSMENIYDNETLLGILESVYA
;
A
#
# COMPACT_ATOMS: atom_id res chain seq x y z
N MET A 1 35.60 37.12 26.16
CA MET A 1 36.68 37.95 26.77
C MET A 1 36.05 38.89 27.79
N LYS A 2 36.50 38.80 29.05
CA LYS A 2 36.67 39.87 30.06
C LYS A 2 35.45 40.74 30.44
N LYS A 3 35.16 41.07 31.70
CA LYS A 3 35.67 40.73 33.05
C LYS A 3 34.94 41.72 34.02
N ILE A 4 34.79 41.34 35.30
CA ILE A 4 35.00 42.21 36.50
C ILE A 4 33.84 43.18 36.87
N LEU A 5 33.45 43.46 38.12
CA LEU A 5 34.13 43.48 39.43
C LEU A 5 33.11 43.34 40.59
N SER A 6 33.56 42.75 41.69
CA SER A 6 32.92 42.74 43.00
C SER A 6 33.25 44.00 43.84
N ILE A 7 32.49 44.17 44.93
CA ILE A 7 32.99 44.43 46.31
C ILE A 7 33.02 45.89 46.89
N PHE A 8 32.40 45.96 48.08
CA PHE A 8 32.63 46.79 49.29
C PHE A 8 32.10 48.23 49.36
N PHE A 9 31.26 48.60 50.33
CA PHE A 9 31.37 48.71 51.81
C PHE A 9 31.59 50.17 52.19
N LEU A 10 30.66 50.78 52.93
CA LEU A 10 30.78 52.15 53.44
C LEU A 10 30.37 52.21 54.91
N THR A 11 31.36 52.19 55.79
CA THR A 11 31.31 52.75 57.15
C THR A 11 32.66 53.39 57.45
N MET A 12 32.67 54.70 57.70
CA MET A 12 33.78 55.56 58.14
C MET A 12 33.09 56.91 58.48
N VAL A 13 33.32 57.69 59.55
CA VAL A 13 34.46 58.07 60.41
C VAL A 13 33.82 58.75 61.66
N LEU A 14 34.12 58.47 62.93
CA LEU A 14 35.33 58.69 63.77
C LEU A 14 35.49 60.11 64.41
N PHE A 15 35.60 60.10 65.75
CA PHE A 15 36.24 61.05 66.70
C PHE A 15 35.63 62.45 66.90
N LEU A 16 35.69 63.11 68.07
CA LEU A 16 36.57 63.02 69.26
C LEU A 16 35.82 63.72 70.43
N VAL A 17 35.90 63.17 71.64
CA VAL A 17 35.44 63.83 72.87
C VAL A 17 36.57 64.68 73.45
N ALA A 18 36.27 65.91 73.86
CA ALA A 18 37.07 66.73 74.76
C ALA A 18 36.35 66.84 76.12
N CYS A 19 37.07 66.59 77.22
CA CYS A 19 36.64 66.94 78.58
C CYS A 19 36.80 68.45 78.83
N VAL A 20 35.92 69.05 79.65
CA VAL A 20 36.20 69.81 80.89
C VAL A 20 34.88 70.37 81.46
N GLU A 21 34.42 69.80 82.58
CA GLU A 21 33.99 70.38 83.89
C GLU A 21 33.24 71.75 84.06
N PRO A 22 32.56 71.99 85.20
CA PRO A 22 31.11 72.29 85.33
C PRO A 22 30.88 73.74 85.87
N PRO A 23 29.84 74.11 86.66
CA PRO A 23 28.46 73.63 86.90
C PRO A 23 27.42 74.75 86.67
N THR A 24 26.11 74.49 86.84
CA THR A 24 25.15 75.42 87.49
C THR A 24 23.78 74.76 87.66
N GLU A 25 23.27 74.79 88.89
CA GLU A 25 21.92 74.37 89.27
C GLU A 25 20.88 75.38 88.77
N GLU A 26 19.77 74.89 88.19
CA GLU A 26 18.47 75.60 88.13
C GLU A 26 17.31 74.56 88.20
N PRO A 27 16.07 75.01 88.47
CA PRO A 27 15.24 74.57 89.59
C PRO A 27 14.48 73.26 89.29
N ILE A 28 13.99 72.60 90.35
CA ILE A 28 13.05 71.48 90.20
C ILE A 28 11.72 72.06 89.67
N VAL A 29 11.50 71.94 88.36
CA VAL A 29 10.16 71.97 87.77
C VAL A 29 9.63 70.56 87.94
N GLU A 30 8.54 70.39 88.71
CA GLU A 30 7.82 69.12 88.66
C GLU A 30 7.22 69.00 87.27
N ASP A 31 7.78 68.07 86.52
CA ASP A 31 7.30 67.73 85.19
C ASP A 31 5.98 66.96 85.34
N THR A 32 4.87 67.55 84.90
CA THR A 32 3.61 66.82 84.71
C THR A 32 3.82 65.83 83.58
N TYR A 33 3.56 64.54 83.82
CA TYR A 33 3.60 63.52 82.77
C TYR A 33 2.18 63.05 82.46
N TYR A 34 1.92 62.84 81.17
CA TYR A 34 0.72 62.21 80.68
C TYR A 34 1.03 60.85 80.08
N THR A 35 0.12 59.91 80.30
CA THR A 35 0.21 58.55 79.78
C THR A 35 -0.50 58.46 78.43
N VAL A 36 0.24 58.02 77.41
CA VAL A 36 -0.28 57.58 76.12
C VAL A 36 -0.45 56.08 76.17
N THR A 37 -1.71 55.65 76.20
CA THR A 37 -2.07 54.22 76.21
C THR A 37 -2.30 53.75 74.79
N PHE A 38 -1.69 52.63 74.41
CA PHE A 38 -1.89 52.01 73.10
C PHE A 38 -2.85 50.84 73.24
N ASN A 39 -4.07 51.01 72.77
CA ASN A 39 -5.06 49.95 72.73
C ASN A 39 -5.00 49.27 71.36
N SER A 40 -4.30 48.13 71.29
CA SER A 40 -4.13 47.34 70.07
C SER A 40 -5.44 46.75 69.52
N GLN A 41 -6.59 46.97 70.17
CA GLN A 41 -7.91 46.50 69.70
C GLN A 41 -7.91 44.99 69.42
N GLY A 42 -7.30 44.22 70.32
CA GLY A 42 -7.19 42.76 70.26
C GLY A 42 -5.90 42.23 69.61
N GLY A 43 -4.98 43.09 69.17
CA GLY A 43 -3.62 42.70 68.76
C GLY A 43 -2.65 42.54 69.93
N SER A 44 -1.36 42.32 69.63
CA SER A 44 -0.29 42.17 70.62
C SER A 44 -0.17 43.38 71.55
N GLU A 45 0.30 43.14 72.77
CA GLU A 45 0.35 44.18 73.80
C GLU A 45 1.42 45.23 73.45
N VAL A 46 1.01 46.50 73.42
CA VAL A 46 1.91 47.63 73.22
C VAL A 46 2.01 48.40 74.52
N THR A 47 3.23 48.52 75.05
CA THR A 47 3.46 49.15 76.35
C THR A 47 3.12 50.64 76.29
N SER A 48 2.37 51.12 77.27
CA SER A 48 2.00 52.54 77.37
C SER A 48 3.22 53.42 77.65
N GLN A 49 3.22 54.62 77.09
CA GLN A 49 4.32 55.59 77.25
C GLN A 49 3.93 56.69 78.24
N SER A 50 4.86 57.08 79.10
CA SER A 50 4.73 58.23 79.98
C SER A 50 5.56 59.38 79.42
N VAL A 51 4.91 60.41 78.91
CA VAL A 51 5.57 61.55 78.25
C VAL A 51 5.31 62.83 79.02
N LYS A 52 6.31 63.71 79.06
CA LYS A 52 6.19 65.00 79.75
C LYS A 52 5.17 65.89 79.02
N GLU A 53 4.36 66.63 79.76
CA GLU A 53 3.37 67.58 79.24
C GLU A 53 3.99 68.51 78.18
N GLY A 54 3.33 68.59 77.02
CA GLY A 54 3.79 69.35 75.85
C GLY A 54 4.85 68.66 75.00
N SER A 55 5.31 67.46 75.37
CA SER A 55 6.24 66.64 74.57
C SER A 55 5.48 65.67 73.66
N LEU A 56 6.20 65.07 72.71
CA LEU A 56 5.65 64.13 71.73
C LEU A 56 5.69 62.68 72.26
N ALA A 57 4.75 61.85 71.81
CA ALA A 57 4.82 60.40 72.00
C ALA A 57 5.74 59.78 70.95
N ASN A 58 6.49 58.74 71.31
CA ASN A 58 7.22 57.96 70.30
C ASN A 58 6.25 57.00 69.61
N LEU A 59 6.36 56.85 68.29
CA LEU A 59 5.65 55.79 67.58
C LEU A 59 6.14 54.43 68.10
N PRO A 60 5.26 53.56 68.65
CA PRO A 60 5.66 52.23 69.09
C PRO A 60 5.89 51.30 67.89
N ASP A 61 6.52 50.15 68.14
CA ASP A 61 6.54 49.05 67.16
C ASP A 61 5.09 48.63 66.83
N GLU A 62 4.86 48.27 65.57
CA GLU A 62 3.53 47.90 65.08
C GLU A 62 3.02 46.66 65.84
N PRO A 63 1.79 46.70 66.40
CA PRO A 63 1.20 45.53 67.01
C PRO A 63 0.90 44.48 65.94
N THR A 64 0.80 43.23 66.34
CA THR A 64 0.42 42.11 65.46
C THR A 64 -0.93 41.55 65.90
N LYS A 65 -1.83 41.27 64.94
CA LYS A 65 -3.13 40.65 65.19
C LYS A 65 -3.37 39.60 64.12
N ASP A 66 -3.56 38.34 64.51
CA ASP A 66 -3.71 37.23 63.57
C ASP A 66 -4.86 37.49 62.58
N GLY A 67 -4.58 37.42 61.27
CA GLY A 67 -5.54 37.62 60.18
C GLY A 67 -5.86 39.08 59.85
N PHE A 68 -5.10 40.05 60.37
CA PHE A 68 -5.30 41.47 60.10
C PHE A 68 -3.97 42.20 59.88
N LEU A 69 -3.96 43.12 58.91
CA LEU A 69 -2.86 44.06 58.70
C LEU A 69 -3.07 45.31 59.56
N PHE A 70 -2.06 45.70 60.33
CA PHE A 70 -2.06 46.96 61.06
C PHE A 70 -1.91 48.12 60.09
N LEU A 71 -2.82 49.10 60.13
CA LEU A 71 -2.73 50.28 59.27
C LEU A 71 -2.08 51.47 60.01
N TYR A 72 -2.74 51.95 61.06
CA TYR A 72 -2.26 53.09 61.84
C TYR A 72 -2.99 53.21 63.18
N TRP A 73 -2.48 54.09 64.04
CA TRP A 73 -3.10 54.48 65.31
C TRP A 73 -4.04 55.66 65.10
N TYR A 74 -5.20 55.68 65.76
CA TYR A 74 -6.12 56.82 65.75
C TYR A 74 -6.62 57.16 67.16
N LEU A 75 -7.03 58.41 67.39
CA LEU A 75 -7.43 58.88 68.73
C LEU A 75 -8.93 58.71 69.00
N THR A 76 -9.79 59.29 68.14
CA THR A 76 -11.26 59.23 68.29
C THR A 76 -11.98 58.93 66.99
N ASP A 77 -11.52 59.50 65.87
CA ASP A 77 -12.04 59.23 64.53
C ASP A 77 -11.13 58.20 63.83
N GLU A 78 -11.70 57.07 63.41
CA GLU A 78 -10.98 56.00 62.74
C GLU A 78 -10.53 56.37 61.32
N SER A 79 -11.11 57.42 60.72
CA SER A 79 -10.74 57.91 59.39
C SER A 79 -9.51 58.83 59.38
N GLU A 80 -9.01 59.21 60.56
CA GLU A 80 -7.87 60.11 60.74
C GLU A 80 -6.73 59.44 61.51
N ALA A 81 -5.62 59.17 60.83
CA ALA A 81 -4.40 58.68 61.49
C ALA A 81 -3.85 59.72 62.48
N PHE A 82 -3.46 59.26 63.66
CA PHE A 82 -2.86 60.09 64.68
C PHE A 82 -1.44 60.54 64.28
N ASP A 83 -1.22 61.85 64.27
CA ASP A 83 0.07 62.46 64.00
C ASP A 83 0.93 62.49 65.29
N PHE A 84 2.03 61.74 65.31
CA PHE A 84 2.92 61.64 66.47
C PHE A 84 3.76 62.92 66.72
N ASP A 85 3.71 63.91 65.81
CA ASP A 85 4.22 65.26 66.07
C ASP A 85 3.23 66.14 66.85
N THR A 86 2.10 65.57 67.31
CA THR A 86 1.13 66.24 68.20
C THR A 86 1.62 66.25 69.66
N ALA A 87 1.73 67.44 70.25
CA ALA A 87 2.11 67.60 71.66
C ALA A 87 1.06 67.00 72.61
N ILE A 88 1.51 66.13 73.51
CA ILE A 88 0.65 65.45 74.49
C ILE A 88 0.44 66.36 75.70
N THR A 89 -0.81 66.82 75.85
CA THR A 89 -1.22 67.77 76.92
C THR A 89 -2.28 67.19 77.87
N ALA A 90 -2.63 65.90 77.70
CA ALA A 90 -3.47 65.12 78.60
C ALA A 90 -3.21 63.61 78.38
N ASN A 91 -3.69 62.76 79.28
CA ASN A 91 -3.69 61.31 79.03
C ASN A 91 -4.57 60.99 77.82
N ILE A 92 -4.04 60.23 76.87
CA ILE A 92 -4.76 59.82 75.66
C ILE A 92 -4.68 58.31 75.45
N THR A 93 -5.64 57.77 74.70
CA THR A 93 -5.61 56.37 74.27
C THR A 93 -5.67 56.33 72.75
N LEU A 94 -4.62 55.78 72.14
CA LEU A 94 -4.54 55.55 70.70
C LEU A 94 -5.01 54.14 70.42
N ASN A 95 -5.98 54.00 69.50
CA ASN A 95 -6.58 52.73 69.12
C ASN A 95 -6.00 52.29 67.78
N ALA A 96 -5.65 51.02 67.65
CA ALA A 96 -5.17 50.46 66.39
C ALA A 96 -6.33 50.29 65.40
N LEU A 97 -6.15 50.76 64.17
CA LEU A 97 -7.01 50.42 63.05
C LEU A 97 -6.41 49.23 62.29
N TRP A 98 -7.28 48.29 61.93
CA TRP A 98 -6.93 47.04 61.30
C TRP A 98 -7.71 46.88 60.00
N GLU A 99 -7.06 46.35 58.98
CA GLU A 99 -7.71 45.85 57.78
C GLU A 99 -7.62 44.31 57.80
N GLU A 100 -8.71 43.61 57.45
CA GLU A 100 -8.67 42.15 57.32
C GLU A 100 -7.63 41.78 56.26
N GLU A 101 -6.72 40.87 56.62
CA GLU A 101 -5.78 40.32 55.64
C GLU A 101 -6.62 39.45 54.69
N ALA A 102 -6.82 39.89 53.45
CA ALA A 102 -7.58 39.12 52.47
C ALA A 102 -6.96 37.72 52.35
N ASP A 103 -7.80 36.67 52.43
CA ASP A 103 -7.36 35.27 52.30
C ASP A 103 -6.31 35.14 51.19
N PRO A 104 -5.19 34.43 51.42
CA PRO A 104 -4.20 34.25 50.37
C PRO A 104 -4.93 33.63 49.18
N VAL A 105 -4.88 34.31 48.03
CA VAL A 105 -5.32 33.72 46.76
C VAL A 105 -4.52 32.44 46.59
N VAL A 106 -5.14 31.29 46.83
CA VAL A 106 -4.55 29.98 46.60
C VAL A 106 -4.36 29.87 45.10
N VAL A 107 -3.17 30.25 44.61
CA VAL A 107 -2.79 29.99 43.23
C VAL A 107 -2.56 28.49 43.14
N PRO A 108 -3.36 27.73 42.37
CA PRO A 108 -3.16 26.30 42.25
C PRO A 108 -1.75 26.02 41.74
N THR A 109 -1.08 25.08 42.38
CA THR A 109 0.22 24.55 41.96
C THR A 109 0.12 23.99 40.55
N VAL A 110 1.25 23.87 39.86
CA VAL A 110 1.29 23.28 38.51
C VAL A 110 0.75 21.84 38.53
N GLU A 111 0.98 21.08 39.59
CA GLU A 111 0.43 19.73 39.76
C GLU A 111 -1.10 19.74 39.93
N GLU A 112 -1.66 20.67 40.72
CA GLU A 112 -3.12 20.82 40.86
C GLU A 112 -3.78 21.24 39.53
N LYS A 113 -3.14 22.13 38.76
CA LYS A 113 -3.60 22.48 37.41
C LYS A 113 -3.56 21.29 36.46
N ILE A 114 -2.50 20.48 36.52
CA ILE A 114 -2.42 19.24 35.74
C ILE A 114 -3.51 18.26 36.19
N GLN A 115 -3.80 18.17 37.49
CA GLN A 115 -4.87 17.31 38.01
C GLN A 115 -6.25 17.75 37.51
N GLU A 116 -6.54 19.06 37.47
CA GLU A 116 -7.77 19.58 36.87
C GLU A 116 -7.90 19.22 35.38
N ASP A 117 -6.79 19.24 34.63
CA ASP A 117 -6.75 18.76 33.24
C ASP A 117 -7.00 17.25 33.15
N ILE A 118 -6.42 16.44 34.04
CA ILE A 118 -6.63 14.99 34.12
C ILE A 118 -8.11 14.68 34.39
N ASP A 119 -8.71 15.34 35.38
CA ASP A 119 -10.11 15.14 35.77
C ASP A 119 -11.06 15.54 34.63
N ALA A 120 -10.76 16.62 33.92
CA ALA A 120 -11.55 17.06 32.76
C ALA A 120 -11.48 16.08 31.58
N VAL A 121 -10.31 15.46 31.35
CA VAL A 121 -10.13 14.39 30.36
C VAL A 121 -10.91 13.14 30.79
N LEU A 122 -10.77 12.71 32.04
CA LEU A 122 -11.50 11.54 32.57
C LEU A 122 -13.01 11.69 32.40
N ALA A 123 -13.56 12.87 32.71
CA ALA A 123 -14.99 13.15 32.60
C ALA A 123 -15.54 13.07 31.17
N ASN A 124 -14.67 13.20 30.15
CA ASN A 124 -15.03 13.18 28.73
C ASN A 124 -14.17 12.19 27.96
N LEU A 125 -13.76 11.10 28.62
CA LEU A 125 -12.80 10.15 28.07
C LEU A 125 -13.36 9.40 26.86
N TYR A 126 -14.66 9.08 26.84
CA TYR A 126 -15.31 8.40 25.72
C TYR A 126 -16.03 9.42 24.82
N LEU A 127 -15.77 9.36 23.52
CA LEU A 127 -16.59 10.01 22.49
C LEU A 127 -17.77 9.12 22.11
N ASN A 128 -17.53 7.81 22.07
CA ASN A 128 -18.50 6.74 21.88
C ASN A 128 -17.84 5.41 22.32
N GLN A 129 -18.53 4.27 22.16
CA GLN A 129 -18.03 2.95 22.60
C GLN A 129 -16.71 2.52 21.92
N ARG A 130 -16.45 2.98 20.69
CA ARG A 130 -15.28 2.62 19.88
C ARG A 130 -14.16 3.66 19.89
N GLU A 131 -14.38 4.81 20.54
CA GLU A 131 -13.45 5.95 20.46
C GLU A 131 -13.32 6.73 21.77
N LEU A 132 -12.07 6.87 22.20
CA LEU A 132 -11.60 7.69 23.29
C LEU A 132 -11.20 9.09 22.81
N ASN A 133 -11.38 10.06 23.68
CA ASN A 133 -11.01 11.46 23.49
C ASN A 133 -9.52 11.70 23.84
N THR A 134 -8.61 11.18 23.01
CA THR A 134 -7.16 11.32 23.22
C THR A 134 -6.63 12.69 22.77
N VAL A 135 -7.07 13.75 23.45
CA VAL A 135 -6.65 15.13 23.13
C VAL A 135 -5.15 15.33 23.39
N ALA A 136 -4.49 16.12 22.54
CA ALA A 136 -3.08 16.49 22.74
C ALA A 136 -2.87 17.58 23.80
N ARG A 137 -3.96 18.22 24.25
CA ARG A 137 -3.95 19.36 25.16
C ARG A 137 -5.02 19.23 26.25
N GLY A 138 -4.63 19.52 27.48
CA GLY A 138 -5.52 19.62 28.64
C GLY A 138 -6.65 20.63 28.39
N PRO A 139 -7.93 20.26 28.63
CA PRO A 139 -9.06 21.14 28.33
C PRO A 139 -9.14 22.41 29.20
N VAL A 140 -8.51 22.42 30.38
CA VAL A 140 -8.63 23.49 31.38
C VAL A 140 -7.40 24.38 31.39
N HIS A 141 -6.20 23.80 31.55
CA HIS A 141 -4.93 24.51 31.70
C HIS A 141 -3.96 24.26 30.54
N ASN A 142 -4.40 23.57 29.48
CA ASN A 142 -3.64 23.37 28.24
C ASN A 142 -2.32 22.60 28.43
N SER A 143 -2.28 21.70 29.41
CA SER A 143 -1.18 20.74 29.61
C SER A 143 -0.91 19.99 28.31
N ILE A 144 0.36 19.76 27.93
CA ILE A 144 0.71 18.90 26.80
C ILE A 144 0.46 17.46 27.23
N ILE A 145 -0.34 16.71 26.47
CA ILE A 145 -0.63 15.30 26.74
C ILE A 145 0.08 14.43 25.73
N THR A 146 0.72 13.36 26.19
CA THR A 146 1.28 12.30 25.34
C THR A 146 0.64 10.98 25.76
N TRP A 147 -0.02 10.31 24.82
CA TRP A 147 -0.71 9.04 25.03
C TRP A 147 0.18 7.87 24.65
N THR A 148 0.10 6.78 25.42
CA THR A 148 0.76 5.51 25.14
C THR A 148 -0.14 4.36 25.57
N SER A 149 -0.22 3.30 24.77
CA SER A 149 -0.96 2.09 25.11
C SER A 149 -0.02 0.90 25.15
N ASN A 150 -0.30 -0.01 26.08
CA ASN A 150 0.35 -1.31 26.17
C ASN A 150 -0.64 -2.46 25.90
N ASN A 151 -1.91 -2.14 25.60
CA ASN A 151 -2.94 -3.10 25.27
C ASN A 151 -3.19 -3.03 23.75
N PRO A 152 -3.22 -4.16 23.04
CA PRO A 152 -3.37 -4.15 21.58
C PRO A 152 -4.78 -3.79 21.11
N TYR A 153 -5.81 -3.88 21.94
CA TYR A 153 -7.18 -3.46 21.58
C TYR A 153 -7.39 -1.96 21.78
N VAL A 154 -6.55 -1.26 22.55
CA VAL A 154 -6.68 0.19 22.77
C VAL A 154 -5.53 0.91 22.10
N THR A 155 -5.81 1.68 21.05
CA THR A 155 -4.77 2.33 20.26
C THR A 155 -4.35 3.67 20.88
N THR A 156 -3.11 4.10 20.59
CA THR A 156 -2.66 5.46 20.98
C THR A 156 -3.44 6.61 20.32
N SER A 157 -4.21 6.30 19.27
CA SER A 157 -5.08 7.26 18.58
C SER A 157 -6.47 7.39 19.22
N GLY A 158 -6.75 6.60 20.26
CA GLY A 158 -8.02 6.57 20.97
C GLY A 158 -9.03 5.59 20.39
N ILE A 159 -8.75 4.91 19.28
CA ILE A 159 -9.65 3.87 18.75
C ILE A 159 -9.54 2.61 19.61
N ILE A 160 -10.70 2.02 19.95
CA ILE A 160 -10.83 0.75 20.67
C ILE A 160 -11.32 -0.31 19.68
N LEU A 161 -10.50 -1.34 19.45
CA LEU A 161 -10.86 -2.51 18.65
C LEU A 161 -11.86 -3.39 19.44
N PRO A 162 -12.91 -3.90 18.77
CA PRO A 162 -13.79 -4.89 19.38
C PRO A 162 -13.05 -6.21 19.60
N LEU A 163 -13.45 -6.94 20.65
CA LEU A 163 -13.02 -8.32 20.90
C LEU A 163 -13.60 -9.25 19.82
N LEU A 164 -12.87 -10.31 19.46
CA LEU A 164 -13.42 -11.33 18.57
C LEU A 164 -14.45 -12.20 19.31
N PRO A 165 -15.40 -12.81 18.59
CA PRO A 165 -16.32 -13.77 19.17
C PRO A 165 -15.58 -14.93 19.85
N GLY A 166 -15.78 -15.09 21.16
CA GLY A 166 -15.13 -16.12 21.97
C GLY A 166 -13.91 -15.65 22.76
N ASP A 167 -13.38 -14.46 22.47
CA ASP A 167 -12.33 -13.84 23.31
C ASP A 167 -12.88 -13.58 24.72
N GLU A 168 -12.04 -13.76 25.75
CA GLU A 168 -12.41 -13.42 27.13
C GLU A 168 -12.23 -11.93 27.40
N MET A 169 -13.22 -11.32 28.06
CA MET A 169 -13.08 -9.95 28.59
C MET A 169 -11.91 -9.89 29.57
N VAL A 170 -10.98 -8.98 29.30
CA VAL A 170 -9.83 -8.72 30.17
C VAL A 170 -10.16 -7.55 31.09
N ASP A 171 -10.08 -7.77 32.41
CA ASP A 171 -10.20 -6.70 33.41
C ASP A 171 -8.92 -5.83 33.43
N ASP A 172 -9.02 -4.61 33.96
CA ASP A 172 -7.90 -3.68 34.18
C ASP A 172 -7.18 -3.20 32.90
N VAL A 173 -7.89 -3.11 31.78
CA VAL A 173 -7.35 -2.51 30.55
C VAL A 173 -7.23 -1.00 30.73
N VAL A 174 -6.03 -0.46 30.48
CA VAL A 174 -5.74 0.96 30.67
C VAL A 174 -5.04 1.59 29.46
N ILE A 175 -5.30 2.87 29.25
CA ILE A 175 -4.47 3.74 28.42
C ILE A 175 -3.65 4.68 29.30
N ASN A 176 -2.39 4.89 28.97
CA ASN A 176 -1.48 5.72 29.75
C ASN A 176 -1.38 7.12 29.13
N ALA A 177 -1.28 8.14 29.97
CA ALA A 177 -1.06 9.51 29.55
C ALA A 177 0.00 10.21 30.41
N ARG A 178 0.88 10.97 29.74
CA ARG A 178 1.78 11.92 30.39
C ARG A 178 1.31 13.34 30.14
N PHE A 179 0.95 14.03 31.20
CA PHE A 179 0.63 15.46 31.21
C PHE A 179 1.87 16.28 31.55
N ARG A 180 2.11 17.33 30.78
CA ARG A 180 3.23 18.25 31.00
C ARG A 180 2.77 19.70 30.95
N LEU A 181 2.98 20.42 32.04
CA LEU A 181 2.72 21.85 32.17
C LEU A 181 3.89 22.52 32.87
N GLU A 182 4.37 23.65 32.34
CA GLU A 182 5.44 24.47 32.96
C GLU A 182 6.72 23.70 33.38
N GLY A 183 7.01 22.57 32.73
CA GLY A 183 8.18 21.73 33.03
C GLY A 183 7.94 20.59 34.03
N VAL A 184 6.79 20.58 34.71
CA VAL A 184 6.32 19.47 35.56
C VAL A 184 5.68 18.39 34.68
N ASN A 185 5.92 17.12 35.00
CA ASN A 185 5.29 15.99 34.33
C ASN A 185 4.53 15.14 35.35
N VAL A 186 3.30 14.77 35.02
CA VAL A 186 2.49 13.81 35.77
C VAL A 186 2.10 12.69 34.82
N ASN A 187 2.32 11.44 35.22
CA ASN A 187 1.84 10.27 34.50
C ASN A 187 0.59 9.75 35.19
N THR A 188 -0.42 9.40 34.41
CA THR A 188 -1.67 8.78 34.89
C THR A 188 -2.11 7.68 33.93
N THR A 189 -2.99 6.82 34.40
CA THR A 189 -3.70 5.82 33.60
C THR A 189 -5.18 6.13 33.62
N PHE A 190 -5.88 5.71 32.57
CA PHE A 190 -7.33 5.74 32.48
C PHE A 190 -7.82 4.33 32.15
N ASP A 191 -8.82 3.86 32.89
CA ASP A 191 -9.45 2.56 32.65
C ASP A 191 -10.27 2.64 31.36
N VAL A 192 -10.18 1.58 30.55
CA VAL A 192 -10.85 1.45 29.25
C VAL A 192 -11.63 0.15 29.22
N ASP A 193 -12.92 0.24 28.92
CA ASP A 193 -13.81 -0.90 28.77
C ASP A 193 -13.67 -1.44 27.35
N LEU A 194 -13.32 -2.73 27.24
CA LEU A 194 -13.41 -3.45 25.97
C LEU A 194 -14.88 -3.81 25.66
N TYR A 195 -15.16 -4.15 24.41
CA TYR A 195 -16.51 -4.45 23.96
C TYR A 195 -16.51 -5.50 22.85
N TYR A 196 -17.66 -6.13 22.65
CA TYR A 196 -17.97 -6.93 21.45
C TYR A 196 -18.82 -6.09 20.50
N THR A 197 -18.79 -6.39 19.21
CA THR A 197 -19.64 -5.73 18.22
C THR A 197 -21.12 -5.93 18.55
N ASP A 198 -21.89 -4.85 18.41
CA ASP A 198 -23.35 -4.90 18.41
C ASP A 198 -23.85 -5.26 17.00
N GLU A 199 -25.09 -5.75 16.89
CA GLU A 199 -25.73 -6.02 15.60
C GLU A 199 -25.81 -4.72 14.77
N VAL A 200 -25.36 -4.80 13.52
CA VAL A 200 -25.35 -3.66 12.59
C VAL A 200 -26.77 -3.25 12.21
N VAL A 201 -27.11 -1.97 12.40
CA VAL A 201 -28.41 -1.42 12.04
C VAL A 201 -28.26 -0.34 10.98
N LEU A 202 -28.56 -0.70 9.73
CA LEU A 202 -28.52 0.20 8.59
C LEU A 202 -29.74 1.15 8.58
N LYS A 203 -29.51 2.46 8.45
CA LYS A 203 -30.56 3.49 8.44
C LYS A 203 -30.37 4.56 7.38
N ASP A 204 -29.12 4.93 7.12
CA ASP A 204 -28.77 5.97 6.17
C ASP A 204 -28.55 5.36 4.78
N LYS A 205 -28.92 6.12 3.75
CA LYS A 205 -28.77 5.74 2.34
C LYS A 205 -28.05 6.84 1.59
N ARG A 206 -27.17 6.46 0.66
CA ARG A 206 -26.55 7.41 -0.27
C ARG A 206 -26.45 6.78 -1.65
N VAL A 207 -26.99 7.47 -2.64
CA VAL A 207 -26.80 7.12 -4.05
C VAL A 207 -25.53 7.80 -4.53
N VAL A 208 -24.64 7.03 -5.16
CA VAL A 208 -23.38 7.50 -5.74
C VAL A 208 -23.27 7.07 -7.20
N PRO A 209 -22.59 7.84 -8.05
CA PRO A 209 -22.31 7.42 -9.41
C PRO A 209 -21.33 6.24 -9.41
N PHE A 210 -21.51 5.35 -10.37
CA PHE A 210 -20.53 4.37 -10.81
C PHE A 210 -20.04 4.74 -12.21
N GLU A 211 -18.73 4.76 -12.39
CA GLU A 211 -18.07 5.00 -13.69
C GLU A 211 -17.07 3.89 -14.00
N ASN A 212 -17.19 3.25 -15.17
CA ASN A 212 -16.21 2.23 -15.59
C ASN A 212 -15.02 2.90 -16.29
N LEU A 213 -13.83 2.79 -15.70
CA LEU A 213 -12.60 3.48 -16.14
C LEU A 213 -11.65 2.58 -16.94
N THR A 214 -12.06 1.35 -17.27
CA THR A 214 -11.27 0.38 -18.06
C THR A 214 -12.01 -0.07 -19.30
N GLU A 215 -11.26 -0.44 -20.34
CA GLU A 215 -11.79 -1.04 -21.58
C GLU A 215 -11.75 -2.58 -21.57
N GLU A 216 -11.23 -3.18 -20.49
CA GLU A 216 -11.10 -4.64 -20.39
C GLU A 216 -12.46 -5.34 -20.35
N TYR A 217 -13.45 -4.70 -19.71
CA TYR A 217 -14.82 -5.19 -19.58
C TYR A 217 -15.81 -4.07 -19.90
N ASP A 218 -16.90 -4.41 -20.59
CA ASP A 218 -17.94 -3.45 -21.01
C ASP A 218 -19.02 -3.29 -19.94
N VAL A 219 -18.60 -2.84 -18.75
CA VAL A 219 -19.50 -2.55 -17.63
C VAL A 219 -20.08 -1.14 -17.78
N ALA A 220 -21.40 -1.02 -17.72
CA ALA A 220 -22.08 0.26 -17.95
C ALA A 220 -22.06 1.19 -16.73
N ASP A 221 -21.91 2.50 -16.98
CA ASP A 221 -22.08 3.53 -15.96
C ASP A 221 -23.50 3.47 -15.34
N ALA A 222 -23.58 3.67 -14.02
CA ALA A 222 -24.82 3.49 -13.26
C ALA A 222 -24.88 4.42 -12.03
N GLU A 223 -26.02 4.41 -11.34
CA GLU A 223 -26.18 5.02 -10.01
C GLU A 223 -26.39 3.88 -9.00
N VAL A 224 -25.62 3.87 -7.92
CA VAL A 224 -25.60 2.76 -6.95
C VAL A 224 -26.05 3.26 -5.58
N GLU A 225 -27.04 2.59 -4.98
CA GLU A 225 -27.48 2.86 -3.60
C GLU A 225 -26.57 2.12 -2.60
N LEU A 226 -25.88 2.88 -1.75
CA LEU A 226 -25.11 2.37 -0.62
C LEU A 226 -25.85 2.63 0.69
N LEU A 227 -25.75 1.67 1.60
CA LEU A 227 -26.40 1.67 2.91
C LEU A 227 -25.37 1.89 4.02
N PHE A 228 -25.76 2.57 5.09
CA PHE A 228 -24.87 2.91 6.20
C PHE A 228 -25.60 2.81 7.54
N GLU A 229 -24.85 2.53 8.61
CA GLU A 229 -25.29 2.85 9.97
C GLU A 229 -25.55 4.35 10.12
N GLU A 230 -26.39 4.73 11.08
CA GLU A 230 -26.67 6.15 11.36
C GLU A 230 -25.39 6.92 11.71
N GLY A 231 -24.97 7.83 10.83
CA GLY A 231 -23.70 8.57 10.97
C GLY A 231 -22.44 7.71 10.80
N GLY A 232 -22.56 6.49 10.30
CA GLY A 232 -21.45 5.60 9.97
C GLY A 232 -20.75 5.95 8.66
N SER A 233 -19.58 5.36 8.44
CA SER A 233 -18.70 5.62 7.29
C SER A 233 -18.45 4.38 6.43
N VAL A 234 -18.87 3.20 6.88
CA VAL A 234 -18.67 1.92 6.19
C VAL A 234 -19.85 1.67 5.26
N PRO A 235 -19.64 1.61 3.93
CA PRO A 235 -20.71 1.35 2.99
C PRO A 235 -21.06 -0.14 2.92
N TYR A 236 -22.36 -0.40 2.93
CA TYR A 236 -22.97 -1.70 2.67
C TYR A 236 -23.72 -1.67 1.34
N ILE A 237 -23.77 -2.79 0.64
CA ILE A 237 -24.44 -2.93 -0.66
C ILE A 237 -25.31 -4.19 -0.68
N ARG A 238 -26.47 -4.12 -1.34
CA ARG A 238 -27.30 -5.31 -1.58
C ARG A 238 -26.55 -6.21 -2.54
N VAL A 239 -26.52 -7.51 -2.25
CA VAL A 239 -25.77 -8.45 -3.08
C VAL A 239 -26.27 -8.45 -4.52
N VAL A 240 -27.59 -8.45 -4.72
CA VAL A 240 -28.19 -8.41 -6.07
C VAL A 240 -27.82 -7.13 -6.82
N ASP A 241 -27.92 -5.96 -6.19
CA ASP A 241 -27.52 -4.68 -6.82
C ASP A 241 -26.06 -4.68 -7.27
N PHE A 242 -25.16 -5.39 -6.56
CA PHE A 242 -23.76 -5.52 -6.97
C PHE A 242 -23.59 -6.46 -8.16
N PHE A 243 -24.34 -7.56 -8.25
CA PHE A 243 -24.31 -8.42 -9.45
C PHE A 243 -24.91 -7.70 -10.67
N ASP A 244 -26.01 -6.97 -10.49
CA ASP A 244 -26.62 -6.15 -11.55
C ASP A 244 -25.64 -5.08 -12.06
N LEU A 245 -24.83 -4.50 -11.16
CA LEU A 245 -23.77 -3.56 -11.53
C LEU A 245 -22.70 -4.21 -12.42
N LEU A 246 -22.43 -5.51 -12.25
CA LEU A 246 -21.40 -6.24 -12.97
C LEU A 246 -21.86 -6.81 -14.33
N GLU A 247 -23.03 -6.41 -14.85
CA GLU A 247 -23.42 -6.69 -16.23
C GLU A 247 -22.31 -6.21 -17.20
N GLY A 248 -21.85 -7.11 -18.09
CA GLY A 248 -20.74 -6.86 -19.01
C GLY A 248 -19.37 -7.31 -18.50
N PHE A 249 -19.22 -7.51 -17.18
CA PHE A 249 -18.15 -8.33 -16.59
C PHE A 249 -18.60 -9.78 -16.43
N ILE A 250 -19.87 -10.00 -16.07
CA ILE A 250 -20.53 -11.31 -16.10
C ILE A 250 -20.88 -11.64 -17.55
N ASP A 251 -20.55 -12.85 -18.00
CA ASP A 251 -20.87 -13.32 -19.34
C ASP A 251 -22.39 -13.40 -19.54
N PRO A 252 -22.95 -12.73 -20.55
CA PRO A 252 -24.39 -12.76 -20.83
C PRO A 252 -24.93 -14.14 -21.22
N ALA A 253 -24.07 -15.13 -21.47
CA ALA A 253 -24.46 -16.52 -21.66
C ALA A 253 -24.96 -17.18 -20.36
N TYR A 254 -24.56 -16.67 -19.19
CA TYR A 254 -24.97 -17.22 -17.90
C TYR A 254 -26.16 -16.46 -17.30
N GLU A 255 -27.19 -17.20 -16.91
CA GLU A 255 -28.34 -16.67 -16.18
C GLU A 255 -28.15 -16.93 -14.68
N ILE A 256 -27.83 -15.88 -13.91
CA ILE A 256 -27.71 -15.97 -12.46
C ILE A 256 -29.10 -15.90 -11.83
N THR A 257 -29.38 -16.84 -10.93
CA THR A 257 -30.65 -16.94 -10.22
C THR A 257 -30.46 -16.67 -8.72
N TYR A 258 -31.47 -16.04 -8.11
CA TYR A 258 -31.46 -15.64 -6.70
C TYR A 258 -32.69 -16.20 -5.97
N ASP A 259 -32.46 -16.86 -4.84
CA ASP A 259 -33.49 -17.30 -3.89
C ASP A 259 -33.23 -16.66 -2.52
N THR A 260 -33.84 -15.48 -2.30
CA THR A 260 -33.76 -14.76 -1.02
C THR A 260 -34.70 -15.38 0.01
N ARG A 261 -34.13 -15.74 1.15
CA ARG A 261 -34.77 -16.40 2.30
C ARG A 261 -34.86 -15.44 3.48
N GLU A 262 -35.37 -15.93 4.62
CA GLU A 262 -35.57 -15.11 5.82
C GLU A 262 -34.25 -14.57 6.40
N THR A 263 -33.15 -15.33 6.28
CA THR A 263 -31.84 -15.01 6.88
C THR A 263 -30.68 -15.24 5.91
N SER A 264 -30.95 -15.49 4.63
CA SER A 264 -29.91 -15.84 3.67
C SER A 264 -30.34 -15.58 2.24
N ILE A 265 -29.38 -15.59 1.33
CA ILE A 265 -29.61 -15.62 -0.11
C ILE A 265 -28.85 -16.80 -0.70
N TYR A 266 -29.52 -17.54 -1.57
CA TYR A 266 -28.92 -18.60 -2.37
C TYR A 266 -28.81 -18.12 -3.81
N ILE A 267 -27.59 -18.20 -4.36
CA ILE A 267 -27.24 -17.73 -5.71
C ILE A 267 -26.75 -18.95 -6.51
N GLN A 268 -27.23 -19.10 -7.74
CA GLN A 268 -26.89 -20.24 -8.60
C GLN A 268 -26.83 -19.84 -10.08
N TYR A 269 -25.89 -20.46 -10.81
CA TYR A 269 -25.84 -20.47 -12.28
C TYR A 269 -25.24 -21.78 -12.81
N ASP A 270 -25.56 -22.10 -14.05
CA ASP A 270 -24.99 -23.26 -14.76
C ASP A 270 -23.79 -22.80 -15.60
N TYR A 271 -22.61 -23.35 -15.34
CA TYR A 271 -21.39 -23.11 -16.12
C TYR A 271 -21.14 -24.27 -17.09
N TYR A 272 -21.01 -23.99 -18.38
CA TYR A 272 -20.67 -25.00 -19.38
C TYR A 272 -19.19 -24.89 -19.76
N ASP A 273 -18.42 -25.92 -19.43
CA ASP A 273 -17.05 -26.07 -19.91
C ASP A 273 -17.10 -26.69 -21.31
N GLU A 274 -16.83 -25.87 -22.34
CA GLU A 274 -16.86 -26.32 -23.73
C GLU A 274 -15.83 -27.41 -24.03
N GLU A 275 -14.72 -27.41 -23.29
CA GLU A 275 -13.58 -28.29 -23.52
C GLU A 275 -13.78 -29.66 -22.85
N GLU A 276 -14.50 -29.70 -21.72
CA GLU A 276 -14.90 -30.94 -21.04
C GLU A 276 -16.26 -31.50 -21.51
N ASP A 277 -17.02 -30.74 -22.30
CA ASP A 277 -18.41 -31.06 -22.67
C ASP A 277 -19.27 -31.36 -21.42
N HIS A 278 -19.09 -30.54 -20.38
CA HIS A 278 -19.72 -30.74 -19.07
C HIS A 278 -20.34 -29.44 -18.53
N THR A 279 -21.47 -29.58 -17.84
CA THR A 279 -22.14 -28.46 -17.16
C THR A 279 -22.02 -28.62 -15.65
N TYR A 280 -21.42 -27.61 -15.01
CA TYR A 280 -21.26 -27.49 -13.57
C TYR A 280 -22.39 -26.63 -12.99
N ASP A 281 -23.02 -27.13 -11.92
CA ASP A 281 -24.00 -26.39 -11.11
C ASP A 281 -23.22 -25.64 -10.02
N LEU A 282 -23.01 -24.34 -10.23
CA LEU A 282 -22.23 -23.50 -9.33
C LEU A 282 -23.17 -22.69 -8.45
N ASN A 283 -22.93 -22.73 -7.14
CA ASN A 283 -23.79 -22.07 -6.16
C ASN A 283 -23.05 -21.49 -4.97
N LEU A 284 -23.69 -20.49 -4.36
CA LEU A 284 -23.25 -19.78 -3.18
C LEU A 284 -24.42 -19.55 -2.23
N THR A 285 -24.21 -19.79 -0.94
CA THR A 285 -25.10 -19.33 0.13
C THR A 285 -24.43 -18.23 0.93
N ILE A 286 -25.11 -17.09 1.11
CA ILE A 286 -24.69 -16.02 2.03
C ILE A 286 -25.70 -15.97 3.17
N ASP A 287 -25.24 -16.16 4.41
CA ASP A 287 -26.09 -16.29 5.59
C ASP A 287 -25.82 -15.17 6.61
N SER A 288 -26.88 -14.49 7.03
CA SER A 288 -26.85 -13.33 7.93
C SER A 288 -26.89 -13.69 9.42
N VAL A 289 -27.03 -14.96 9.78
CA VAL A 289 -27.01 -15.43 11.18
C VAL A 289 -25.63 -15.99 11.50
N GLU A 290 -25.04 -16.69 10.55
CA GLU A 290 -23.68 -17.23 10.67
C GLU A 290 -22.61 -16.26 10.17
N ASP A 291 -22.99 -15.20 9.44
CA ASP A 291 -22.09 -14.22 8.81
C ASP A 291 -21.10 -14.87 7.82
N THR A 292 -21.60 -15.83 7.03
CA THR A 292 -20.77 -16.69 6.18
C THR A 292 -21.14 -16.60 4.70
N PHE A 293 -20.14 -16.82 3.86
CA PHE A 293 -20.26 -17.13 2.44
C PHE A 293 -19.79 -18.56 2.24
N THR A 294 -20.67 -19.43 1.75
CA THR A 294 -20.38 -20.85 1.53
C THR A 294 -20.59 -21.21 0.07
N ALA A 295 -19.49 -21.49 -0.62
CA ALA A 295 -19.49 -22.01 -1.99
C ALA A 295 -18.86 -23.41 -1.99
N PRO A 296 -19.64 -24.48 -2.19
CA PRO A 296 -19.10 -25.85 -2.25
C PRO A 296 -18.09 -26.03 -3.37
N ASP A 297 -18.27 -25.30 -4.47
CA ASP A 297 -17.33 -25.23 -5.58
C ASP A 297 -16.77 -23.81 -5.69
N PRO A 298 -15.44 -23.61 -5.52
CA PRO A 298 -14.81 -22.30 -5.68
C PRO A 298 -14.90 -21.77 -7.12
N GLY A 299 -15.25 -22.62 -8.09
CA GLY A 299 -15.66 -22.26 -9.44
C GLY A 299 -16.66 -21.11 -9.49
N PHE A 300 -17.53 -21.02 -8.48
CA PHE A 300 -18.55 -19.98 -8.38
C PHE A 300 -17.98 -18.57 -8.58
N TYR A 301 -16.81 -18.26 -8.02
CA TYR A 301 -16.27 -16.89 -7.97
C TYR A 301 -15.58 -16.42 -9.27
N TRP A 302 -15.40 -17.29 -10.26
CA TRP A 302 -14.67 -16.93 -11.49
C TRP A 302 -15.29 -17.45 -12.78
N ALA A 303 -16.11 -18.51 -12.76
CA ALA A 303 -16.57 -19.15 -13.99
C ALA A 303 -17.58 -18.32 -14.79
N TYR A 304 -18.23 -17.34 -14.16
CA TYR A 304 -19.15 -16.42 -14.83
C TYR A 304 -18.45 -15.26 -15.55
N VAL A 305 -17.13 -15.07 -15.39
CA VAL A 305 -16.42 -13.91 -15.91
C VAL A 305 -16.32 -13.97 -17.43
N TYR A 306 -16.66 -12.87 -18.12
CA TYR A 306 -16.56 -12.76 -19.57
C TYR A 306 -15.11 -12.87 -20.05
N SER A 307 -14.88 -13.48 -21.22
CA SER A 307 -13.53 -13.56 -21.79
C SER A 307 -12.96 -12.16 -22.02
N THR A 308 -11.72 -11.93 -21.57
CA THR A 308 -10.99 -10.67 -21.74
C THR A 308 -10.94 -10.22 -23.19
N ALA A 309 -10.91 -8.90 -23.42
CA ALA A 309 -10.76 -8.34 -24.77
C ALA A 309 -9.40 -8.70 -25.40
N THR A 310 -8.39 -8.96 -24.56
CA THR A 310 -7.02 -9.27 -24.97
C THR A 310 -6.81 -10.75 -25.30
N ASN A 311 -5.90 -11.04 -26.24
CA ASN A 311 -5.62 -12.40 -26.68
C ASN A 311 -4.38 -13.05 -26.05
N PHE A 312 -4.11 -12.75 -24.77
CA PHE A 312 -2.88 -13.19 -24.10
C PHE A 312 -2.72 -14.72 -24.04
N GLY A 313 -3.81 -15.48 -24.12
CA GLY A 313 -3.85 -16.94 -24.20
C GLY A 313 -3.51 -17.55 -25.57
N ARG A 314 -3.23 -16.76 -26.61
CA ARG A 314 -2.96 -17.29 -27.97
C ARG A 314 -1.85 -18.35 -27.95
N HIS A 315 -1.99 -19.35 -28.83
CA HIS A 315 -1.05 -20.46 -29.02
C HIS A 315 -0.96 -21.45 -27.85
N ILE A 316 -1.72 -21.26 -26.75
CA ILE A 316 -1.67 -22.12 -25.56
C ILE A 316 -2.84 -23.10 -25.61
N GLU A 317 -2.50 -24.39 -25.61
CA GLU A 317 -3.46 -25.50 -25.61
C GLU A 317 -3.13 -26.45 -24.45
N TYR A 318 -4.11 -27.26 -24.02
CA TYR A 318 -3.93 -28.23 -22.92
C TYR A 318 -4.13 -29.68 -23.37
N ASP A 319 -3.14 -30.54 -23.12
CA ASP A 319 -3.22 -31.99 -23.32
C ASP A 319 -3.93 -32.65 -22.13
N ARG A 320 -5.26 -32.55 -22.09
CA ARG A 320 -6.09 -33.11 -21.01
C ARG A 320 -6.05 -34.63 -20.93
N GLU A 321 -5.79 -35.30 -22.05
CA GLU A 321 -5.75 -36.76 -22.15
C GLU A 321 -4.40 -37.35 -21.71
N ASN A 322 -3.46 -36.50 -21.28
CA ASN A 322 -2.17 -36.96 -20.81
C ASN A 322 -2.34 -37.90 -19.60
N PRO A 323 -1.80 -39.14 -19.64
CA PRO A 323 -1.96 -40.10 -18.56
C PRO A 323 -1.23 -39.71 -17.27
N LEU A 324 -0.37 -38.69 -17.32
CA LEU A 324 0.32 -38.12 -16.17
C LEU A 324 -0.39 -36.89 -15.62
N SER A 325 -1.50 -36.44 -16.22
CA SER A 325 -2.36 -35.41 -15.63
C SER A 325 -2.92 -35.91 -14.30
N SER A 326 -3.02 -35.01 -13.32
CA SER A 326 -3.55 -35.36 -12.00
C SER A 326 -4.22 -34.18 -11.34
N TYR A 327 -5.31 -34.45 -10.63
CA TYR A 327 -6.03 -33.47 -9.83
C TYR A 327 -6.44 -34.11 -8.51
N THR A 328 -6.08 -33.44 -7.42
CA THR A 328 -6.55 -33.75 -6.07
C THR A 328 -7.58 -32.69 -5.70
N PRO A 329 -8.87 -33.06 -5.54
CA PRO A 329 -9.90 -32.13 -5.12
C PRO A 329 -9.55 -31.46 -3.79
N GLY A 330 -9.86 -30.17 -3.69
CA GLY A 330 -9.65 -29.40 -2.47
C GLY A 330 -10.74 -29.63 -1.42
N ILE A 331 -10.64 -28.86 -0.34
CA ILE A 331 -11.68 -28.66 0.67
C ILE A 331 -12.55 -27.45 0.30
N ASP A 332 -13.79 -27.46 0.79
CA ASP A 332 -14.72 -26.34 0.68
C ASP A 332 -14.12 -25.07 1.30
N VAL A 333 -14.35 -23.92 0.68
CA VAL A 333 -13.96 -22.62 1.20
C VAL A 333 -15.18 -21.94 1.80
N VAL A 334 -15.07 -21.59 3.07
CA VAL A 334 -16.09 -20.82 3.80
C VAL A 334 -15.45 -19.52 4.25
N TYR A 335 -15.98 -18.39 3.79
CA TYR A 335 -15.56 -17.09 4.31
C TYR A 335 -16.46 -16.72 5.48
N ASP A 336 -15.89 -16.75 6.68
CA ASP A 336 -16.55 -16.42 7.95
C ASP A 336 -16.17 -14.99 8.36
N LEU A 337 -17.08 -14.04 8.16
CA LEU A 337 -16.83 -12.63 8.43
C LEU A 337 -16.79 -12.33 9.94
N LYS A 338 -17.51 -13.13 10.74
CA LYS A 338 -17.64 -12.95 12.18
C LYS A 338 -16.34 -13.20 12.92
N GLN A 339 -15.45 -14.02 12.38
CA GLN A 339 -14.07 -14.18 12.87
C GLN A 339 -13.23 -12.90 12.78
N TYR A 340 -13.74 -11.86 12.10
CA TYR A 340 -13.06 -10.58 11.91
C TYR A 340 -13.94 -9.39 12.31
N ASN A 341 -14.99 -9.59 13.12
CA ASN A 341 -15.91 -8.50 13.51
C ASN A 341 -16.48 -7.75 12.29
N MET A 342 -16.89 -8.51 11.27
CA MET A 342 -17.62 -8.04 10.10
C MET A 342 -18.88 -8.89 9.95
N ASP A 343 -19.96 -8.32 9.40
CA ASP A 343 -21.27 -8.94 9.47
C ASP A 343 -21.97 -8.99 8.11
N VAL A 344 -22.92 -9.91 7.97
CA VAL A 344 -23.89 -9.98 6.88
C VAL A 344 -25.26 -9.58 7.44
N VAL A 345 -25.95 -8.63 6.82
CA VAL A 345 -27.14 -8.00 7.40
C VAL A 345 -28.35 -8.18 6.50
N MET A 346 -29.52 -8.42 7.10
CA MET A 346 -30.81 -8.33 6.39
C MET A 346 -31.32 -6.89 6.40
N TYR A 347 -31.60 -6.32 5.23
CA TYR A 347 -32.17 -4.97 5.11
C TYR A 347 -33.34 -4.95 4.12
N GLU A 348 -34.52 -4.58 4.62
CA GLU A 348 -35.77 -4.54 3.83
C GLU A 348 -36.12 -5.86 3.12
N GLY A 349 -35.62 -6.99 3.63
CA GLY A 349 -35.85 -8.33 3.08
C GLY A 349 -34.74 -8.86 2.17
N ASP A 350 -33.70 -8.06 1.90
CA ASP A 350 -32.54 -8.47 1.10
C ASP A 350 -31.30 -8.70 1.97
N VAL A 351 -30.40 -9.55 1.48
CA VAL A 351 -29.06 -9.72 2.07
C VAL A 351 -28.14 -8.59 1.61
N VAL A 352 -27.48 -7.98 2.57
CA VAL A 352 -26.59 -6.83 2.40
C VAL A 352 -25.27 -7.11 3.10
N VAL A 353 -24.17 -6.74 2.44
CA VAL A 353 -22.80 -7.02 2.90
C VAL A 353 -21.95 -5.76 2.81
N PRO A 354 -20.83 -5.66 3.57
CA PRO A 354 -19.89 -4.56 3.37
C PRO A 354 -19.40 -4.54 1.93
N TYR A 355 -19.41 -3.38 1.27
CA TYR A 355 -19.18 -3.29 -0.17
C TYR A 355 -17.83 -3.89 -0.59
N TYR A 356 -16.80 -3.73 0.25
CA TYR A 356 -15.45 -4.19 -0.05
C TYR A 356 -15.34 -5.71 -0.02
N ILE A 357 -16.21 -6.41 0.73
CA ILE A 357 -16.35 -7.87 0.68
C ILE A 357 -16.94 -8.29 -0.66
N ALA A 358 -18.03 -7.62 -1.09
CA ALA A 358 -18.64 -7.88 -2.39
C ALA A 358 -17.64 -7.64 -3.54
N ASN A 359 -16.89 -6.53 -3.50
CA ASN A 359 -15.82 -6.26 -4.44
C ASN A 359 -14.80 -7.40 -4.47
N GLN A 360 -14.21 -7.74 -3.31
CA GLN A 360 -13.11 -8.71 -3.28
C GLN A 360 -13.55 -10.10 -3.76
N LEU A 361 -14.73 -10.56 -3.35
CA LEU A 361 -15.22 -11.90 -3.65
C LEU A 361 -15.80 -12.04 -5.06
N PHE A 362 -16.50 -11.03 -5.58
CA PHE A 362 -17.24 -11.17 -6.84
C PHE A 362 -16.59 -10.46 -8.04
N ALA A 363 -15.56 -9.65 -7.82
CA ALA A 363 -14.88 -8.93 -8.90
C ALA A 363 -13.35 -8.97 -8.74
N GLY A 364 -12.83 -8.49 -7.61
CA GLY A 364 -11.42 -8.15 -7.38
C GLY A 364 -10.43 -9.30 -7.59
N SER A 365 -10.84 -10.53 -7.29
CA SER A 365 -10.05 -11.74 -7.54
C SER A 365 -9.78 -12.03 -9.03
N SER A 366 -10.55 -11.43 -9.95
CA SER A 366 -10.45 -11.58 -11.40
C SER A 366 -9.85 -10.35 -12.10
N TYR A 367 -9.08 -9.55 -11.35
CA TYR A 367 -8.41 -8.32 -11.84
C TYR A 367 -9.36 -7.18 -12.26
N TYR A 368 -10.68 -7.32 -12.13
CA TYR A 368 -11.60 -6.19 -12.20
C TYR A 368 -11.99 -5.74 -10.79
N ASN A 369 -11.81 -4.47 -10.45
CA ASN A 369 -12.16 -3.95 -9.13
C ASN A 369 -13.16 -2.81 -9.23
N VAL A 370 -14.11 -2.77 -8.31
CA VAL A 370 -14.98 -1.63 -8.07
C VAL A 370 -14.39 -0.85 -6.89
N TYR A 371 -13.70 0.26 -7.18
CA TYR A 371 -13.06 1.12 -6.19
C TYR A 371 -14.04 2.17 -5.66
N TYR A 372 -14.20 2.23 -4.34
CA TYR A 372 -14.96 3.29 -3.66
C TYR A 372 -14.03 4.37 -3.10
N ASN A 373 -14.32 5.65 -3.39
CA ASN A 373 -13.50 6.78 -2.92
C ASN A 373 -14.24 7.80 -2.04
N TYR A 374 -15.44 7.46 -1.54
CA TYR A 374 -16.42 8.36 -0.94
C TYR A 374 -17.39 9.05 -1.91
N ASP A 375 -16.91 9.62 -3.01
CA ASP A 375 -17.76 10.38 -3.94
C ASP A 375 -18.46 9.49 -4.97
N GLY A 376 -17.82 8.37 -5.33
CA GLY A 376 -18.31 7.43 -6.35
C GLY A 376 -17.74 6.03 -6.18
N LEU A 377 -18.20 5.13 -7.06
CA LEU A 377 -17.63 3.82 -7.33
C LEU A 377 -16.98 3.83 -8.72
N TYR A 378 -15.87 3.14 -8.91
CA TYR A 378 -15.11 3.18 -10.14
C TYR A 378 -14.65 1.79 -10.56
N GLY A 379 -15.04 1.33 -11.75
CA GLY A 379 -14.52 0.11 -12.34
C GLY A 379 -13.09 0.31 -12.81
N ILE A 380 -12.13 -0.43 -12.26
CA ILE A 380 -10.71 -0.35 -12.60
C ILE A 380 -10.14 -1.74 -12.89
N TYR A 381 -9.17 -1.81 -13.79
CA TYR A 381 -8.43 -3.04 -14.05
C TYR A 381 -7.15 -3.10 -13.21
N ALA A 382 -6.93 -4.23 -12.56
CA ALA A 382 -5.85 -4.48 -11.60
C ALA A 382 -5.74 -3.32 -10.59
N LEU A 383 -4.54 -2.76 -10.44
CA LEU A 383 -4.28 -1.50 -9.76
C LEU A 383 -3.72 -0.51 -10.81
N PRO A 384 -4.40 0.61 -11.10
CA PRO A 384 -3.92 1.58 -12.08
C PRO A 384 -2.64 2.26 -11.60
N SER A 385 -1.73 2.55 -12.53
CA SER A 385 -0.45 3.18 -12.22
C SER A 385 -0.59 4.68 -11.99
N GLU A 386 0.32 5.25 -11.20
CA GLU A 386 0.40 6.71 -11.02
C GLU A 386 0.52 7.44 -12.37
N GLY A 387 -0.30 8.47 -12.58
CA GLY A 387 -0.38 9.24 -13.81
C GLY A 387 -1.36 8.70 -14.86
N GLU A 388 -1.92 7.50 -14.67
CA GLU A 388 -3.06 7.04 -15.48
C GLU A 388 -4.34 7.78 -15.10
N ASP A 389 -5.23 8.02 -16.07
CA ASP A 389 -6.50 8.74 -15.83
C ASP A 389 -7.33 8.04 -14.73
N ALA A 390 -7.35 6.71 -14.72
CA ALA A 390 -8.06 5.93 -13.70
C ALA A 390 -7.49 6.20 -12.31
N TYR A 391 -6.16 6.17 -12.15
CA TYR A 391 -5.48 6.49 -10.89
C TYR A 391 -5.78 7.92 -10.42
N GLU A 392 -5.62 8.91 -11.29
CA GLU A 392 -5.86 10.31 -10.95
C GLU A 392 -7.33 10.57 -10.56
N THR A 393 -8.26 9.85 -11.18
CA THR A 393 -9.70 9.94 -10.88
C THR A 393 -10.00 9.40 -9.49
N ILE A 394 -9.60 8.16 -9.19
CA ILE A 394 -9.94 7.51 -7.91
C ILE A 394 -9.27 8.19 -6.71
N ARG A 395 -8.11 8.83 -6.89
CA ARG A 395 -7.36 9.54 -5.84
C ARG A 395 -7.98 10.86 -5.43
N ASN A 396 -8.86 11.44 -6.25
CA ASN A 396 -9.50 12.72 -5.99
C ASN A 396 -10.89 12.53 -5.35
N ALA A 397 -11.02 12.92 -4.09
CA ALA A 397 -12.23 12.73 -3.31
C ALA A 397 -12.52 13.94 -2.40
N SER A 398 -13.80 14.22 -2.14
CA SER A 398 -14.25 15.33 -1.29
C SER A 398 -13.75 15.24 0.16
N VAL A 399 -13.35 14.05 0.60
CA VAL A 399 -12.81 13.75 1.94
C VAL A 399 -11.28 13.77 2.01
N ASN A 400 -10.58 14.05 0.92
CA ASN A 400 -9.13 14.22 0.92
C ASN A 400 -8.67 15.22 1.99
N LYS A 401 -7.48 15.01 2.56
CA LYS A 401 -6.91 15.81 3.67
C LYS A 401 -7.74 15.76 4.96
N GLY A 402 -8.69 14.83 5.03
CA GLY A 402 -9.48 14.53 6.21
C GLY A 402 -8.80 13.57 7.17
N SER A 403 -9.53 13.18 8.22
CA SER A 403 -9.17 12.09 9.13
C SER A 403 -10.02 10.87 8.86
N ILE A 404 -9.44 9.68 9.01
CA ILE A 404 -10.18 8.42 8.88
C ILE A 404 -11.15 8.29 10.08
N PRO A 405 -12.46 8.05 9.85
CA PRO A 405 -13.42 7.71 10.89
C PRO A 405 -13.04 6.41 11.64
N ALA A 406 -13.40 6.32 12.93
CA ALA A 406 -12.97 5.21 13.78
C ALA A 406 -13.53 3.85 13.31
N ASP A 407 -14.79 3.80 12.90
CA ASP A 407 -15.43 2.62 12.31
C ASP A 407 -14.73 2.18 11.03
N LEU A 408 -14.44 3.09 10.10
CA LEU A 408 -13.74 2.76 8.87
C LEU A 408 -12.30 2.28 9.13
N ALA A 409 -11.62 2.83 10.12
CA ALA A 409 -10.28 2.38 10.52
C ALA A 409 -10.30 0.96 11.10
N ILE A 410 -11.32 0.62 11.90
CA ILE A 410 -11.54 -0.75 12.42
C ILE A 410 -11.82 -1.71 11.27
N HIS A 411 -12.75 -1.38 10.36
CA HIS A 411 -13.04 -2.22 9.20
C HIS A 411 -11.83 -2.38 8.28
N THR A 412 -10.98 -1.34 8.15
CA THR A 412 -9.73 -1.43 7.38
C THR A 412 -8.77 -2.45 7.97
N PHE A 413 -8.63 -2.49 9.29
CA PHE A 413 -7.84 -3.49 10.00
C PHE A 413 -8.44 -4.90 9.88
N ASN A 414 -9.74 -5.03 10.14
CA ASN A 414 -10.46 -6.31 10.07
C ASN A 414 -10.37 -6.92 8.67
N PHE A 415 -10.58 -6.10 7.62
CA PHE A 415 -10.52 -6.57 6.25
C PHE A 415 -9.09 -6.86 5.79
N LEU A 416 -8.07 -6.14 6.29
CA LEU A 416 -6.68 -6.49 6.04
C LEU A 416 -6.36 -7.86 6.64
N ALA A 417 -6.77 -8.13 7.89
CA ALA A 417 -6.60 -9.44 8.52
C ALA A 417 -7.33 -10.55 7.76
N PHE A 418 -8.61 -10.33 7.43
CA PHE A 418 -9.41 -11.23 6.60
C PHE A 418 -8.73 -11.54 5.27
N SER A 419 -8.22 -10.51 4.58
CA SER A 419 -7.59 -10.67 3.28
C SER A 419 -6.31 -11.51 3.37
N MET A 420 -5.50 -11.25 4.40
CA MET A 420 -4.27 -12.00 4.65
C MET A 420 -4.54 -13.45 5.06
N ASP A 421 -5.62 -13.75 5.78
CA ASP A 421 -5.93 -15.13 6.16
C ASP A 421 -6.64 -15.93 5.07
N ASN A 422 -7.38 -15.27 4.16
CA ASN A 422 -8.23 -15.96 3.19
C ASN A 422 -7.69 -15.95 1.76
N PHE A 423 -6.83 -14.99 1.41
CA PHE A 423 -6.34 -14.83 0.03
C PHE A 423 -4.80 -14.85 -0.09
N TYR A 424 -4.06 -14.74 1.02
CA TYR A 424 -2.60 -14.86 0.98
C TYR A 424 -2.17 -16.33 0.96
N GLY A 425 -1.90 -16.86 -0.23
CA GLY A 425 -1.71 -18.30 -0.43
C GLY A 425 -0.51 -18.90 0.30
N LEU A 426 0.45 -18.07 0.71
CA LEU A 426 1.67 -18.53 1.35
C LEU A 426 1.56 -18.63 2.89
N GLN A 427 0.39 -18.42 3.49
CA GLN A 427 0.19 -18.46 4.94
C GLN A 427 0.81 -19.72 5.59
N ASP A 428 0.45 -20.92 5.12
CA ASP A 428 0.99 -22.19 5.64
C ASP A 428 2.50 -22.33 5.38
N ILE A 429 2.97 -21.89 4.21
CA ILE A 429 4.38 -21.95 3.80
C ILE A 429 5.24 -21.04 4.68
N MET A 430 4.67 -19.93 5.14
CA MET A 430 5.28 -18.98 6.04
C MET A 430 5.06 -19.33 7.52
N GLU A 431 4.42 -20.46 7.81
CA GLU A 431 4.12 -20.97 9.16
C GLU A 431 3.34 -19.97 10.03
N VAL A 432 2.38 -19.25 9.42
CA VAL A 432 1.51 -18.29 10.11
C VAL A 432 0.14 -18.91 10.40
N GLU A 433 -0.29 -18.91 11.66
CA GLU A 433 -1.61 -19.42 12.05
C GLU A 433 -2.74 -18.45 11.68
N THR A 434 -2.57 -17.17 12.05
CA THR A 434 -3.45 -16.07 11.63
C THR A 434 -2.66 -14.76 11.59
N TYR A 435 -2.95 -13.94 10.59
CA TYR A 435 -2.44 -12.58 10.47
C TYR A 435 -3.20 -11.59 11.34
N TYR A 436 -4.40 -11.93 11.85
CA TYR A 436 -5.11 -11.10 12.82
C TYR A 436 -4.24 -10.82 14.04
N ASP A 437 -3.64 -11.85 14.63
CA ASP A 437 -2.77 -11.72 15.81
C ASP A 437 -1.52 -10.87 15.52
N GLN A 438 -0.88 -11.09 14.37
CA GLN A 438 0.29 -10.29 13.98
C GLN A 438 -0.05 -8.81 13.78
N LEU A 439 -1.21 -8.52 13.17
CA LEU A 439 -1.68 -7.15 12.99
C LEU A 439 -2.08 -6.52 14.33
N LEU A 440 -2.68 -7.31 15.23
CA LEU A 440 -3.10 -6.89 16.56
C LEU A 440 -1.89 -6.42 17.41
N GLU A 441 -0.72 -7.07 17.29
CA GLU A 441 0.52 -6.61 17.95
C GLU A 441 0.96 -5.20 17.53
N ILE A 442 0.62 -4.78 16.31
CA ILE A 442 0.98 -3.46 15.74
C ILE A 442 -0.23 -2.53 15.58
N SER A 443 -1.36 -2.85 16.21
CA SER A 443 -2.63 -2.12 16.09
C SER A 443 -2.51 -0.62 16.35
N SER A 444 -1.69 -0.21 17.33
CA SER A 444 -1.46 1.22 17.63
C SER A 444 -0.83 2.02 16.48
N SER A 445 -0.22 1.33 15.51
CA SER A 445 0.34 1.93 14.30
C SER A 445 -0.67 1.90 13.15
N ILE A 446 -1.35 0.76 12.93
CA ILE A 446 -2.27 0.56 11.80
C ILE A 446 -3.63 1.22 12.06
N VAL A 447 -4.21 1.01 13.23
CA VAL A 447 -5.54 1.50 13.60
C VAL A 447 -5.41 2.93 14.12
N THR A 448 -5.51 3.87 13.18
CA THR A 448 -5.29 5.30 13.44
C THR A 448 -6.17 6.18 12.55
N LYS A 449 -6.53 7.35 13.07
CA LYS A 449 -7.28 8.38 12.32
C LYS A 449 -6.42 9.13 11.30
N SER A 450 -5.09 8.93 11.34
CA SER A 450 -4.13 9.62 10.47
C SER A 450 -3.85 8.78 9.22
N PRO A 451 -4.36 9.16 8.03
CA PRO A 451 -4.30 8.31 6.85
C PRO A 451 -2.86 7.94 6.43
N SER A 452 -1.95 8.92 6.38
CA SER A 452 -0.54 8.68 6.04
C SER A 452 0.23 7.83 7.07
N ARG A 453 -0.24 7.76 8.33
CA ARG A 453 0.36 6.87 9.34
C ARG A 453 -0.11 5.44 9.17
N MET A 454 -1.40 5.25 8.87
CA MET A 454 -1.97 3.95 8.55
C MET A 454 -1.28 3.36 7.31
N ASP A 455 -1.17 4.13 6.22
CA ASP A 455 -0.48 3.68 4.99
C ASP A 455 0.98 3.32 5.26
N ALA A 456 1.69 4.11 6.07
CA ALA A 456 3.07 3.81 6.45
C ALA A 456 3.19 2.51 7.26
N ALA A 457 2.25 2.24 8.16
CA ALA A 457 2.23 1.02 8.96
C ALA A 457 1.88 -0.20 8.11
N ILE A 458 0.91 -0.08 7.20
CA ILE A 458 0.55 -1.14 6.25
C ILE A 458 1.72 -1.45 5.33
N ALA A 459 2.35 -0.44 4.73
CA ALA A 459 3.52 -0.65 3.89
C ALA A 459 4.65 -1.35 4.65
N ASP A 460 4.94 -0.93 5.90
CA ASP A 460 5.96 -1.56 6.74
C ASP A 460 5.62 -3.03 7.06
N PHE A 461 4.36 -3.33 7.37
CA PHE A 461 3.89 -4.71 7.55
C PHE A 461 4.08 -5.54 6.29
N LEU A 462 3.69 -5.05 5.12
CA LEU A 462 3.83 -5.78 3.85
C LEU A 462 5.32 -6.03 3.51
N VAL A 463 6.17 -5.01 3.57
CA VAL A 463 7.56 -5.14 3.08
C VAL A 463 8.57 -5.65 4.13
N LYS A 464 8.20 -5.70 5.41
CA LYS A 464 9.06 -6.22 6.50
C LYS A 464 8.42 -7.30 7.37
N GLY A 465 7.12 -7.20 7.64
CA GLY A 465 6.39 -8.20 8.41
C GLY A 465 6.22 -9.47 7.60
N ILE A 466 5.67 -9.34 6.38
CA ILE A 466 5.54 -10.45 5.43
C ILE A 466 6.90 -10.78 4.78
N ASP A 467 7.67 -9.75 4.40
CA ASP A 467 9.02 -9.88 3.82
C ASP A 467 9.06 -10.82 2.59
N GLU A 468 8.04 -10.72 1.73
CA GLU A 468 7.83 -11.58 0.56
C GLU A 468 7.74 -10.69 -0.72
N PRO A 469 8.60 -10.88 -1.74
CA PRO A 469 8.71 -9.95 -2.87
C PRO A 469 7.51 -9.79 -3.84
N HIS A 470 6.57 -10.73 -3.93
CA HIS A 470 5.30 -10.56 -4.67
C HIS A 470 4.32 -9.66 -3.93
N THR A 471 4.45 -9.56 -2.60
CA THR A 471 3.60 -8.74 -1.76
C THR A 471 4.15 -7.32 -1.65
N SER A 472 3.44 -6.36 -2.23
CA SER A 472 3.92 -5.00 -2.44
C SER A 472 2.83 -3.96 -2.23
N TYR A 473 3.22 -2.84 -1.64
CA TYR A 473 2.35 -1.69 -1.47
C TYR A 473 2.05 -1.03 -2.82
N GLY A 474 0.78 -0.73 -3.08
CA GLY A 474 0.32 -0.05 -4.29
C GLY A 474 0.26 1.46 -4.10
N TYR A 475 -0.86 1.97 -3.58
CA TYR A 475 -1.09 3.40 -3.43
C TYR A 475 -1.96 3.76 -2.21
N PRO A 476 -1.85 4.99 -1.71
CA PRO A 476 -2.52 5.40 -0.47
C PRO A 476 -4.04 5.56 -0.61
N GLY A 477 -4.73 5.47 0.53
CA GLY A 477 -6.18 5.65 0.61
C GLY A 477 -6.68 7.06 0.33
N TYR A 478 -7.99 7.18 0.07
CA TYR A 478 -8.65 8.39 -0.44
C TYR A 478 -8.80 9.51 0.61
N PHE A 479 -8.45 9.30 1.87
CA PHE A 479 -8.38 10.38 2.87
C PHE A 479 -7.10 11.23 2.81
N ASN A 480 -6.06 10.75 2.12
CA ASN A 480 -4.80 11.48 2.04
C ASN A 480 -4.90 12.76 1.21
N ASP A 481 -3.85 13.58 1.27
CA ASP A 481 -3.62 14.61 0.24
C ASP A 481 -3.40 13.88 -1.11
N PRO A 482 -4.05 14.29 -2.22
CA PRO A 482 -3.79 13.70 -3.53
C PRO A 482 -2.31 13.76 -3.93
N ALA A 483 -1.57 14.77 -3.46
CA ALA A 483 -0.13 14.89 -3.68
C ALA A 483 0.74 13.96 -2.79
N TYR A 484 0.13 13.16 -1.92
CA TYR A 484 0.83 12.11 -1.17
C TYR A 484 0.75 10.80 -1.96
N HIS A 485 1.91 10.30 -2.38
CA HIS A 485 2.06 9.09 -3.20
C HIS A 485 2.36 7.83 -2.37
N GLY A 486 2.20 7.91 -1.04
CA GLY A 486 2.49 6.80 -0.13
C GLY A 486 3.88 6.86 0.50
N PRO A 487 4.23 5.83 1.29
CA PRO A 487 5.55 5.71 1.92
C PRO A 487 6.65 5.55 0.87
N SER A 488 7.75 6.31 1.00
CA SER A 488 8.90 6.13 0.11
C SER A 488 9.56 4.79 0.40
N LEU A 489 9.75 3.97 -0.64
CA LEU A 489 10.51 2.72 -0.61
C LEU A 489 11.88 2.86 -1.31
N SER A 490 12.49 4.06 -1.24
CA SER A 490 13.70 4.41 -1.99
C SER A 490 15.01 3.87 -1.39
N SER A 491 14.95 3.02 -0.35
CA SER A 491 16.13 2.47 0.31
C SER A 491 15.94 1.01 0.69
N LEU A 492 16.98 0.20 0.46
CA LEU A 492 16.97 -1.21 0.86
C LEU A 492 16.73 -1.40 2.37
N SER A 493 17.05 -0.43 3.24
CA SER A 493 16.78 -0.53 4.68
C SER A 493 15.30 -0.59 5.04
N MET A 494 14.41 -0.25 4.11
CA MET A 494 12.97 -0.32 4.29
C MET A 494 12.41 -1.73 4.13
N TYR A 495 13.16 -2.66 3.55
CA TYR A 495 12.71 -4.03 3.31
C TYR A 495 13.20 -4.98 4.39
N GLY A 496 12.46 -6.07 4.61
CA GLY A 496 12.88 -7.15 5.48
C GLY A 496 14.13 -7.90 4.97
N PRO A 497 14.71 -8.81 5.77
CA PRO A 497 15.90 -9.57 5.40
C PRO A 497 15.81 -10.34 4.08
N ARG A 498 14.69 -11.04 3.81
CA ARG A 498 14.51 -11.87 2.61
C ARG A 498 14.45 -11.01 1.36
N PHE A 499 13.63 -9.96 1.36
CA PHE A 499 13.50 -9.08 0.20
C PHE A 499 14.79 -8.27 -0.02
N ARG A 500 15.48 -7.81 1.04
CA ARG A 500 16.83 -7.22 0.90
C ARG A 500 17.84 -8.19 0.30
N ASN A 501 17.77 -9.47 0.65
CA ASN A 501 18.68 -10.46 0.11
C ASN A 501 18.42 -10.67 -1.39
N TRP A 502 17.16 -10.70 -1.82
CA TRP A 502 16.81 -10.76 -3.24
C TRP A 502 17.43 -9.59 -4.04
N TYR A 503 17.36 -8.36 -3.52
CA TYR A 503 18.05 -7.22 -4.16
C TYR A 503 19.58 -7.35 -4.19
N ASN A 504 20.21 -7.74 -3.08
CA ASN A 504 21.67 -7.75 -2.97
C ASN A 504 22.32 -8.94 -3.68
N ALA A 505 21.80 -10.14 -3.46
CA ALA A 505 22.33 -11.39 -4.01
C ALA A 505 21.76 -11.73 -5.40
N GLY A 506 20.59 -11.18 -5.74
CA GLY A 506 20.03 -11.19 -7.09
C GLY A 506 20.46 -9.93 -7.84
N LEU A 507 19.56 -8.94 -7.95
CA LEU A 507 19.69 -7.81 -8.87
C LEU A 507 21.08 -7.15 -8.87
N ILE A 508 21.60 -6.74 -7.71
CA ILE A 508 22.88 -6.03 -7.65
C ILE A 508 24.06 -6.92 -8.07
N ALA A 509 24.04 -8.19 -7.68
CA ALA A 509 25.11 -9.13 -7.99
C ALA A 509 25.08 -9.57 -9.47
N THR A 510 23.89 -9.83 -10.03
CA THR A 510 23.72 -10.15 -11.44
C THR A 510 24.12 -8.97 -12.32
N ASP A 511 23.72 -7.74 -11.97
CA ASP A 511 24.11 -6.55 -12.73
C ASP A 511 25.63 -6.35 -12.72
N ALA A 512 26.30 -6.65 -11.60
CA ALA A 512 27.75 -6.60 -11.52
C ALA A 512 28.42 -7.65 -12.43
N ALA A 513 27.85 -8.84 -12.56
CA ALA A 513 28.33 -9.87 -13.50
C ALA A 513 28.14 -9.43 -14.96
N ILE A 514 27.00 -8.80 -15.30
CA ILE A 514 26.76 -8.19 -16.62
C ILE A 514 27.76 -7.05 -16.87
N LYS A 515 28.08 -6.22 -15.87
CA LYS A 515 29.12 -5.19 -16.02
C LYS A 515 30.47 -5.79 -16.37
N ALA A 516 30.86 -6.84 -15.65
CA ALA A 516 32.16 -7.46 -15.79
C ALA A 516 32.35 -8.12 -17.18
N LYS A 517 31.34 -8.85 -17.65
CA LYS A 517 31.46 -9.62 -18.90
C LYS A 517 31.42 -8.75 -20.16
N TRP A 518 30.75 -7.58 -20.13
CA TRP A 518 30.65 -6.66 -21.27
C TRP A 518 31.48 -5.38 -21.11
N ASP A 519 32.36 -5.32 -20.09
CA ASP A 519 33.22 -4.18 -19.76
C ASP A 519 32.46 -2.83 -19.69
N ILE A 520 31.32 -2.84 -19.01
CA ILE A 520 30.44 -1.68 -18.87
C ILE A 520 30.84 -0.88 -17.64
N GLN A 521 31.33 0.35 -17.85
CA GLN A 521 31.85 1.24 -16.80
C GLN A 521 30.85 2.34 -16.37
N GLN A 522 29.66 2.41 -16.97
CA GLN A 522 28.67 3.47 -16.71
C GLN A 522 27.96 3.28 -15.36
N SER A 523 27.50 4.39 -14.77
CA SER A 523 26.53 4.40 -13.67
C SER A 523 25.14 3.96 -14.16
N GLY A 524 24.42 3.18 -13.35
CA GLY A 524 23.11 2.60 -13.68
C GLY A 524 23.19 1.09 -13.80
N PHE A 525 22.07 0.46 -14.15
CA PHE A 525 22.04 -0.97 -14.47
C PHE A 525 22.63 -1.21 -15.87
N ALA A 526 23.59 -2.11 -15.95
CA ALA A 526 24.22 -2.55 -17.20
C ALA A 526 23.34 -3.48 -18.02
N SER A 527 22.31 -4.06 -17.42
CA SER A 527 21.31 -4.88 -18.11
C SER A 527 20.72 -4.19 -19.34
N ASN A 528 20.51 -2.88 -19.28
CA ASN A 528 19.87 -2.09 -20.34
C ASN A 528 20.90 -1.33 -21.20
N HIS A 529 22.19 -1.62 -21.04
CA HIS A 529 23.25 -0.88 -21.71
C HIS A 529 23.36 -1.32 -23.19
N PRO A 530 23.47 -0.40 -24.16
CA PRO A 530 23.51 -0.76 -25.60
C PRO A 530 24.67 -1.67 -26.02
N ASN A 531 25.74 -1.74 -25.23
CA ASN A 531 26.87 -2.65 -25.47
C ASN A 531 26.64 -4.08 -24.95
N ARG A 532 25.60 -4.32 -24.15
CA ARG A 532 25.24 -5.68 -23.74
C ARG A 532 24.76 -6.42 -24.97
N GLN A 533 25.43 -7.53 -25.28
CA GLN A 533 25.01 -8.42 -26.35
C GLN A 533 23.86 -9.28 -25.84
N LEU A 534 22.77 -9.35 -26.61
CA LEU A 534 21.59 -10.15 -26.29
C LEU A 534 21.77 -11.63 -26.63
N PHE A 535 22.78 -11.97 -27.43
CA PHE A 535 23.26 -13.35 -27.60
C PHE A 535 24.77 -13.35 -27.86
N TRP A 536 25.45 -14.45 -27.53
CA TRP A 536 26.87 -14.64 -27.86
C TRP A 536 27.23 -16.12 -28.01
N PHE A 537 28.20 -16.42 -28.88
CA PHE A 537 28.70 -17.78 -29.07
C PHE A 537 29.76 -18.15 -28.02
N LEU A 538 29.73 -19.40 -27.57
CA LEU A 538 30.65 -19.94 -26.57
C LEU A 538 31.92 -20.54 -27.21
N ASP A 539 31.85 -20.92 -28.48
CA ASP A 539 32.94 -21.53 -29.23
C ASP A 539 33.16 -20.88 -30.60
N GLU A 540 34.39 -21.00 -31.13
CA GLU A 540 34.75 -20.42 -32.43
C GLU A 540 34.02 -21.08 -33.61
N ALA A 541 33.56 -22.33 -33.46
CA ALA A 541 32.79 -23.03 -34.48
C ALA A 541 31.32 -22.58 -34.51
N LYS A 542 30.91 -21.74 -33.55
CA LYS A 542 29.55 -21.24 -33.35
C LYS A 542 28.51 -22.35 -33.16
N LYS A 543 28.89 -23.46 -32.55
CA LYS A 543 27.98 -24.58 -32.28
C LYS A 543 27.12 -24.36 -31.04
N SER A 544 27.60 -23.57 -30.09
CA SER A 544 26.94 -23.29 -28.83
C SER A 544 26.75 -21.79 -28.64
N VAL A 545 25.53 -21.37 -28.30
CA VAL A 545 25.16 -19.96 -28.10
C VAL A 545 24.47 -19.76 -26.76
N VAL A 546 24.59 -18.57 -26.19
CA VAL A 546 23.72 -18.10 -25.11
C VAL A 546 22.81 -17.01 -25.65
N LEU A 547 21.52 -17.07 -25.32
CA LEU A 547 20.48 -16.10 -25.69
C LEU A 547 19.86 -15.53 -24.42
N SER A 548 20.00 -14.23 -24.17
CA SER A 548 19.38 -13.58 -23.02
C SER A 548 17.90 -13.30 -23.26
N LEU A 549 17.07 -13.52 -22.23
CA LEU A 549 15.65 -13.17 -22.18
C LEU A 549 15.35 -12.54 -20.82
N ASP A 550 15.16 -11.23 -20.81
CA ASP A 550 15.12 -10.42 -19.58
C ASP A 550 13.71 -10.23 -18.98
N SER A 551 12.65 -10.66 -19.68
CA SER A 551 11.26 -10.54 -19.23
C SER A 551 10.36 -11.54 -19.96
N PHE A 552 9.24 -11.90 -19.33
CA PHE A 552 8.10 -12.52 -20.01
C PHE A 552 7.04 -11.46 -20.32
N SER A 553 7.23 -10.77 -21.44
CA SER A 553 6.34 -9.71 -21.91
C SER A 553 5.29 -10.27 -22.86
N THR A 554 4.08 -9.73 -22.81
CA THR A 554 2.99 -10.06 -23.74
C THR A 554 2.37 -8.77 -24.28
N SER A 555 1.95 -8.83 -25.54
CA SER A 555 1.13 -7.78 -26.17
C SER A 555 -0.13 -8.40 -26.77
N ASP A 556 -1.18 -7.59 -26.95
CA ASP A 556 -2.40 -7.98 -27.69
C ASP A 556 -2.06 -8.00 -29.18
N ILE A 557 -1.76 -9.19 -29.72
CA ILE A 557 -1.25 -9.33 -31.09
C ILE A 557 -2.01 -10.39 -31.88
N THR A 558 -2.41 -10.04 -33.09
CA THR A 558 -2.81 -11.06 -34.08
C THR A 558 -1.66 -11.30 -35.06
N GLU A 559 -1.52 -12.53 -35.55
CA GLU A 559 -0.44 -12.94 -36.45
C GLU A 559 -1.00 -13.43 -37.79
N ASP A 560 -0.35 -13.07 -38.89
CA ASP A 560 -0.73 -13.53 -40.22
C ASP A 560 0.51 -13.69 -41.12
N VAL A 561 0.40 -14.51 -42.16
CA VAL A 561 1.40 -14.69 -43.22
C VAL A 561 1.17 -13.76 -44.42
N ALA A 562 0.03 -13.06 -44.46
CA ALA A 562 -0.30 -12.05 -45.45
C ALA A 562 -0.87 -10.77 -44.82
N TRP A 563 -0.88 -9.68 -45.58
CA TRP A 563 -1.53 -8.44 -45.13
C TRP A 563 -3.04 -8.64 -44.99
N SER A 564 -3.57 -8.32 -43.81
CA SER A 564 -4.98 -8.40 -43.45
C SER A 564 -5.53 -6.99 -43.27
N GLN A 565 -6.23 -6.49 -44.30
CA GLN A 565 -6.91 -5.19 -44.20
C GLN A 565 -8.05 -5.24 -43.20
N GLU A 566 -8.66 -6.40 -43.01
CA GLU A 566 -9.74 -6.62 -42.04
C GLU A 566 -9.26 -6.36 -40.61
N GLN A 567 -8.09 -6.87 -40.22
CA GLN A 567 -7.53 -6.62 -38.89
C GLN A 567 -7.18 -5.14 -38.68
N VAL A 568 -6.65 -4.47 -39.72
CA VAL A 568 -6.37 -3.04 -39.65
C VAL A 568 -7.65 -2.22 -39.45
N ASP A 569 -8.69 -2.55 -40.21
CA ASP A 569 -9.98 -1.85 -40.14
C ASP A 569 -10.69 -2.14 -38.80
N ALA A 570 -10.56 -3.36 -38.26
CA ALA A 570 -11.13 -3.76 -36.98
C ALA A 570 -10.56 -2.95 -35.80
N VAL A 571 -9.23 -2.78 -35.75
CA VAL A 571 -8.58 -2.02 -34.67
C VAL A 571 -8.84 -0.52 -34.82
N LEU A 572 -8.67 0.03 -36.03
CA LEU A 572 -8.76 1.49 -36.23
C LEU A 572 -10.19 2.03 -36.24
N LYS A 573 -11.20 1.15 -36.37
CA LYS A 573 -12.64 1.47 -36.40
C LYS A 573 -12.98 2.63 -37.34
N ALA A 574 -12.29 2.71 -38.48
CA ALA A 574 -12.41 3.82 -39.44
C ALA A 574 -13.18 3.41 -40.70
N ASP A 575 -13.99 4.33 -41.26
CA ASP A 575 -14.74 4.09 -42.50
C ASP A 575 -13.80 4.10 -43.72
N GLY A 576 -13.34 2.90 -44.09
CA GLY A 576 -12.45 2.64 -45.23
C GLY A 576 -10.99 2.99 -44.97
N SER A 577 -10.09 2.02 -45.20
CA SER A 577 -8.65 2.22 -45.03
C SER A 577 -8.08 3.34 -45.91
N LYS A 578 -7.49 4.35 -45.26
CA LYS A 578 -6.75 5.45 -45.90
C LYS A 578 -5.26 5.16 -46.05
N PHE A 579 -4.78 4.03 -45.49
CA PHE A 579 -3.38 3.69 -45.48
C PHE A 579 -3.01 2.84 -46.71
N PRO A 580 -1.79 2.99 -47.27
CA PRO A 580 -1.32 2.10 -48.32
C PRO A 580 -1.24 0.65 -47.83
N VAL A 581 -1.40 -0.30 -48.74
CA VAL A 581 -1.11 -1.71 -48.47
C VAL A 581 0.39 -1.96 -48.71
N PRO A 582 1.13 -2.60 -47.79
CA PRO A 582 2.52 -2.98 -48.04
C PRO A 582 2.61 -4.03 -49.16
N ASN A 583 3.66 -3.93 -49.98
CA ASN A 583 3.75 -4.71 -51.23
C ASN A 583 4.15 -6.19 -51.03
N GLN A 584 4.77 -6.52 -49.90
CA GLN A 584 5.33 -7.84 -49.59
C GLN A 584 5.64 -7.93 -48.08
N GLY A 585 6.03 -9.12 -47.62
CA GLY A 585 6.34 -9.44 -46.22
C GLY A 585 6.19 -10.95 -45.99
N THR A 586 6.93 -11.52 -45.04
CA THR A 586 6.89 -12.98 -44.77
C THR A 586 6.02 -13.35 -43.57
N LYS A 587 5.82 -12.42 -42.64
CA LYS A 587 4.96 -12.55 -41.47
C LYS A 587 4.60 -11.15 -40.95
N TYR A 588 3.40 -11.01 -40.42
CA TYR A 588 2.81 -9.77 -39.97
C TYR A 588 2.31 -9.96 -38.53
N PHE A 589 2.68 -9.06 -37.64
CA PHE A 589 2.21 -9.01 -36.26
C PHE A 589 1.46 -7.70 -36.06
N TYR A 590 0.18 -7.77 -35.72
CA TYR A 590 -0.71 -6.63 -35.57
C TYR A 590 -0.92 -6.36 -34.08
N TYR A 591 -0.22 -5.36 -33.55
CA TYR A 591 -0.30 -4.93 -32.15
C TYR A 591 -1.43 -3.94 -31.98
N ASN A 592 -2.45 -4.33 -31.21
CA ASN A 592 -3.52 -3.44 -30.82
C ASN A 592 -3.08 -2.63 -29.61
N GLU A 593 -2.89 -1.34 -29.81
CA GLU A 593 -2.38 -0.39 -28.80
C GLU A 593 -3.42 0.69 -28.48
N SER A 594 -4.69 0.37 -28.74
CA SER A 594 -5.81 1.30 -28.59
C SER A 594 -6.00 1.72 -27.13
N THR A 595 -6.56 2.92 -26.95
CA THR A 595 -6.96 3.46 -25.65
C THR A 595 -8.33 4.12 -25.79
N THR A 596 -8.93 4.50 -24.66
CA THR A 596 -10.19 5.29 -24.61
C THR A 596 -10.14 6.60 -25.41
N LYS A 597 -8.95 7.13 -25.70
CA LYS A 597 -8.75 8.41 -26.39
C LYS A 597 -8.45 8.27 -27.88
N GLU A 598 -7.91 7.15 -28.33
CA GLU A 598 -7.54 6.93 -29.74
C GLU A 598 -7.41 5.44 -30.09
N ASN A 599 -7.88 5.08 -31.29
CA ASN A 599 -7.64 3.76 -31.87
C ASN A 599 -6.23 3.75 -32.47
N LYS A 600 -5.40 2.79 -32.06
CA LYS A 600 -3.98 2.74 -32.43
C LYS A 600 -3.56 1.31 -32.75
N LEU A 601 -2.84 1.16 -33.87
CA LEU A 601 -2.37 -0.12 -34.36
C LEU A 601 -0.90 -0.01 -34.79
N GLU A 602 -0.06 -0.93 -34.37
CA GLU A 602 1.33 -1.03 -34.83
C GLU A 602 1.56 -2.38 -35.50
N VAL A 603 1.97 -2.39 -36.77
CA VAL A 603 2.17 -3.61 -37.54
C VAL A 603 3.66 -3.85 -37.76
N LEU A 604 4.20 -4.91 -37.16
CA LEU A 604 5.56 -5.38 -37.37
C LEU A 604 5.58 -6.39 -38.53
N ILE A 605 6.42 -6.14 -39.54
CA ILE A 605 6.47 -6.92 -40.77
C ILE A 605 7.88 -7.46 -41.02
N LYS A 606 8.00 -8.78 -41.14
CA LYS A 606 9.26 -9.49 -41.41
C LYS A 606 9.61 -9.54 -42.89
N GLY A 607 10.91 -9.58 -43.18
CA GLY A 607 11.46 -9.86 -44.51
C GLY A 607 11.43 -8.68 -45.46
N LEU A 608 11.43 -7.45 -44.93
CA LEU A 608 11.37 -6.23 -45.71
C LEU A 608 12.71 -5.50 -45.74
N THR A 609 12.86 -4.59 -46.70
CA THR A 609 14.08 -3.81 -46.91
C THR A 609 13.84 -2.31 -46.73
N LEU A 610 14.93 -1.54 -46.60
CA LEU A 610 14.87 -0.08 -46.59
C LEU A 610 14.17 0.49 -47.85
N THR A 611 14.26 -0.21 -48.98
CA THR A 611 13.58 0.18 -50.22
C THR A 611 12.06 0.08 -50.07
N ASP A 612 11.57 -0.98 -49.42
CA ASP A 612 10.15 -1.18 -49.16
C ASP A 612 9.59 -0.10 -48.24
N ALA A 613 10.32 0.23 -47.17
CA ALA A 613 9.98 1.34 -46.29
C ALA A 613 9.89 2.68 -47.05
N THR A 614 10.89 2.97 -47.89
CA THR A 614 10.92 4.20 -48.72
C THR A 614 9.75 4.24 -49.70
N ASN A 615 9.41 3.11 -50.32
CA ASN A 615 8.27 3.01 -51.23
C ASN A 615 6.94 3.24 -50.50
N TYR A 616 6.81 2.73 -49.27
CA TYR A 616 5.62 2.93 -48.44
C TYR A 616 5.47 4.39 -48.03
N GLU A 617 6.55 5.06 -47.61
CA GLU A 617 6.56 6.51 -47.34
C GLU A 617 6.12 7.33 -48.57
N GLN A 618 6.58 6.95 -49.77
CA GLN A 618 6.14 7.60 -51.02
C GLN A 618 4.67 7.36 -51.31
N ALA A 619 4.14 6.17 -50.99
CA ALA A 619 2.73 5.86 -51.16
C ALA A 619 1.85 6.70 -50.21
N LEU A 620 2.26 6.90 -48.95
CA LEU A 620 1.58 7.80 -48.01
C LEU A 620 1.48 9.23 -48.57
N VAL A 621 2.60 9.78 -49.05
CA VAL A 621 2.62 11.11 -49.70
C VAL A 621 1.74 11.15 -50.94
N GLY A 622 1.74 10.08 -51.74
CA GLY A 622 0.88 9.92 -52.92
C GLY A 622 -0.62 9.92 -52.60
N LEU A 623 -1.01 9.47 -51.41
CA LEU A 623 -2.38 9.51 -50.90
C LEU A 623 -2.75 10.84 -50.24
N GLY A 624 -1.82 11.80 -50.16
CA GLY A 624 -2.07 13.14 -49.63
C GLY A 624 -1.67 13.36 -48.17
N PHE A 625 -1.00 12.39 -47.53
CA PHE A 625 -0.46 12.59 -46.18
C PHE A 625 0.67 13.63 -46.21
N ALA A 626 0.62 14.57 -45.28
CA ALA A 626 1.68 15.55 -45.06
C ALA A 626 2.69 15.01 -44.03
N LYS A 627 3.99 15.06 -44.34
CA LYS A 627 5.04 14.67 -43.39
C LYS A 627 5.34 15.82 -42.42
N VAL A 628 5.14 15.60 -41.12
CA VAL A 628 5.48 16.53 -40.03
C VAL A 628 6.41 15.84 -39.06
N GLY A 629 7.71 16.12 -39.18
CA GLY A 629 8.74 15.41 -38.42
C GLY A 629 8.85 13.95 -38.86
N LEU A 630 8.62 13.03 -37.92
CA LEU A 630 8.62 11.57 -38.15
C LEU A 630 7.22 11.00 -38.40
N ILE A 631 6.18 11.82 -38.41
CA ILE A 631 4.79 11.40 -38.53
C ILE A 631 4.21 11.93 -39.84
N TYR A 632 3.36 11.13 -40.47
CA TYR A 632 2.54 11.48 -41.62
C TYR A 632 1.11 11.74 -41.13
N GLU A 633 0.50 12.85 -41.54
CA GLU A 633 -0.85 13.23 -41.13
C GLU A 633 -1.76 13.51 -42.33
N LEU A 634 -3.00 13.03 -42.25
CA LEU A 634 -4.07 13.32 -43.21
C LEU A 634 -5.33 13.70 -42.44
N VAL A 635 -5.81 14.93 -42.63
CA VAL A 635 -7.08 15.39 -42.08
C VAL A 635 -8.19 15.05 -43.07
N ASP A 636 -9.17 14.25 -42.65
CA ASP A 636 -10.35 13.90 -43.44
C ASP A 636 -11.62 13.97 -42.57
N GLY A 637 -12.51 14.92 -42.86
CA GLY A 637 -13.70 15.18 -42.06
C GLY A 637 -13.37 15.69 -40.65
N ALA A 638 -13.87 14.98 -39.63
CA ALA A 638 -13.67 15.31 -38.21
C ALA A 638 -12.46 14.60 -37.58
N ASN A 639 -11.82 13.70 -38.33
CA ASN A 639 -10.74 12.85 -37.84
C ASN A 639 -9.42 13.20 -38.53
N THR A 640 -8.33 12.99 -37.79
CA THR A 640 -6.98 12.99 -38.34
C THR A 640 -6.44 11.56 -38.33
N TYR A 641 -5.91 11.15 -39.47
CA TYR A 641 -5.24 9.87 -39.67
C TYR A 641 -3.74 10.08 -39.56
N TYR A 642 -3.08 9.33 -38.68
CA TYR A 642 -1.65 9.40 -38.46
C TYR A 642 -0.98 8.11 -38.93
N ALA A 643 0.19 8.23 -39.53
CA ALA A 643 1.05 7.09 -39.86
C ALA A 643 2.52 7.36 -39.51
N GLN A 644 3.25 6.32 -39.11
CA GLN A 644 4.69 6.33 -38.94
C GLN A 644 5.31 5.08 -39.56
N VAL A 645 6.50 5.24 -40.15
CA VAL A 645 7.23 4.15 -40.83
C VAL A 645 8.62 4.06 -40.21
N LYS A 646 8.98 2.87 -39.70
CA LYS A 646 10.31 2.59 -39.12
C LYS A 646 10.89 1.32 -39.71
N PHE A 647 12.17 1.34 -40.04
CA PHE A 647 12.87 0.18 -40.59
C PHE A 647 14.13 -0.12 -39.78
N SER A 648 14.39 -1.41 -39.53
CA SER A 648 15.65 -1.90 -38.99
C SER A 648 16.31 -2.89 -39.93
N SER A 649 17.54 -2.59 -40.34
CA SER A 649 18.38 -3.52 -41.09
C SER A 649 18.91 -4.68 -40.25
N ASP A 650 18.95 -4.51 -38.92
CA ASP A 650 19.46 -5.54 -38.03
C ASP A 650 18.47 -6.70 -37.87
N TYR A 651 17.18 -6.40 -38.07
CA TYR A 651 16.05 -7.34 -37.99
C TYR A 651 15.38 -7.61 -39.34
N ASP A 652 15.84 -6.99 -40.43
CA ASP A 652 15.21 -7.04 -41.76
C ASP A 652 13.68 -6.83 -41.68
N ALA A 653 13.27 -5.83 -40.88
CA ALA A 653 11.88 -5.62 -40.48
C ALA A 653 11.41 -4.16 -40.56
N LEU A 654 10.13 -4.00 -40.85
CA LEU A 654 9.43 -2.72 -40.98
C LEU A 654 8.31 -2.65 -39.94
N VAL A 655 8.19 -1.52 -39.25
CA VAL A 655 7.04 -1.18 -38.42
C VAL A 655 6.22 -0.10 -39.12
N LEU A 656 4.93 -0.36 -39.25
CA LEU A 656 3.92 0.57 -39.74
C LEU A 656 2.96 0.88 -38.60
N SER A 657 3.05 2.09 -38.06
CA SER A 657 2.21 2.53 -36.94
C SER A 657 1.10 3.44 -37.44
N TYR A 658 -0.14 3.23 -36.99
CA TYR A 658 -1.32 3.97 -37.40
C TYR A 658 -2.12 4.42 -36.18
N ALA A 659 -2.73 5.61 -36.27
CA ALA A 659 -3.71 6.05 -35.30
C ALA A 659 -4.82 6.85 -35.97
N VAL A 660 -6.03 6.75 -35.43
CA VAL A 660 -7.21 7.53 -35.84
C VAL A 660 -7.81 8.18 -34.60
N LYS A 661 -7.88 9.51 -34.60
CA LYS A 661 -8.47 10.30 -33.50
C LYS A 661 -9.17 11.55 -34.03
N PRO A 662 -10.08 12.15 -33.25
CA PRO A 662 -10.65 13.47 -33.56
C PRO A 662 -9.55 14.50 -33.79
N THR A 663 -9.76 15.44 -34.70
CA THR A 663 -8.75 16.46 -35.02
C THR A 663 -8.47 17.37 -33.81
N THR A 664 -7.30 17.19 -33.19
CA THR A 664 -6.78 18.00 -32.08
C THR A 664 -5.32 18.41 -32.32
N ASP A 665 -4.77 19.27 -31.46
CA ASP A 665 -3.35 19.66 -31.51
C ASP A 665 -2.40 18.55 -30.99
N GLU A 666 -2.94 17.52 -30.32
CA GLU A 666 -2.18 16.45 -29.68
C GLU A 666 -1.97 15.27 -30.64
N LYS A 667 -0.70 14.94 -30.89
CA LYS A 667 -0.31 13.84 -31.78
C LYS A 667 -0.17 12.52 -31.01
N PRO A 668 -0.43 11.37 -31.66
CA PRO A 668 -0.22 10.06 -31.05
C PRO A 668 1.26 9.80 -30.77
N VAL A 669 1.53 8.96 -29.77
CA VAL A 669 2.87 8.45 -29.44
C VAL A 669 2.95 6.98 -29.86
N PHE A 670 3.87 6.69 -30.78
CA PHE A 670 4.17 5.33 -31.27
C PHE A 670 5.48 4.82 -30.66
N VAL A 671 5.68 3.50 -30.62
CA VAL A 671 6.91 2.85 -30.11
C VAL A 671 8.16 3.48 -30.71
N ALA A 672 9.24 3.69 -29.94
CA ALA A 672 10.36 4.53 -30.40
C ALA A 672 11.22 3.83 -31.47
N THR A 673 11.45 2.53 -31.36
CA THR A 673 12.24 1.73 -32.30
C THR A 673 11.53 0.45 -32.74
N VAL A 674 12.04 -0.19 -33.81
CA VAL A 674 11.56 -1.53 -34.22
C VAL A 674 11.83 -2.57 -33.14
N PHE A 675 12.93 -2.41 -32.39
CA PHE A 675 13.28 -3.33 -31.32
C PHE A 675 12.31 -3.23 -30.14
N ASP A 676 11.84 -2.02 -29.79
CA ASP A 676 10.88 -1.80 -28.71
C ASP A 676 9.59 -2.62 -28.91
N LEU A 677 9.12 -2.75 -30.17
CA LEU A 677 7.96 -3.56 -30.52
C LEU A 677 8.28 -5.07 -30.56
N ILE A 678 9.51 -5.43 -30.92
CA ILE A 678 9.97 -6.83 -30.86
C ILE A 678 10.06 -7.30 -29.40
N GLU A 679 10.58 -6.48 -28.49
CA GLU A 679 10.77 -6.84 -27.08
C GLU A 679 9.50 -6.74 -26.23
N SER A 680 8.44 -6.11 -26.74
CA SER A 680 7.16 -6.03 -26.04
C SER A 680 6.42 -7.37 -25.97
N ASP A 681 6.80 -8.35 -26.81
CA ASP A 681 6.29 -9.71 -26.75
C ASP A 681 7.42 -10.75 -26.81
N SER A 682 7.52 -11.62 -25.80
CA SER A 682 8.62 -12.57 -25.68
C SER A 682 8.65 -13.63 -26.79
N ALA A 683 7.52 -14.04 -27.36
CA ALA A 683 7.50 -15.00 -28.46
C ALA A 683 8.02 -14.36 -29.75
N VAL A 684 7.62 -13.12 -30.02
CA VAL A 684 8.15 -12.33 -31.13
C VAL A 684 9.66 -12.09 -30.95
N TYR A 685 10.08 -11.70 -29.74
CA TYR A 685 11.50 -11.55 -29.40
C TYR A 685 12.31 -12.82 -29.71
N MET A 686 11.86 -13.98 -29.21
CA MET A 686 12.52 -15.26 -29.44
C MET A 686 12.63 -15.57 -30.94
N GLU A 687 11.55 -15.37 -31.71
CA GLU A 687 11.55 -15.60 -33.15
C GLU A 687 12.60 -14.72 -33.88
N PHE A 688 12.67 -13.43 -33.54
CA PHE A 688 13.64 -12.53 -34.16
C PHE A 688 15.09 -12.79 -33.73
N GLN A 689 15.35 -13.17 -32.48
CA GLN A 689 16.72 -13.51 -32.06
C GLN A 689 17.18 -14.85 -32.67
N MET A 690 16.29 -15.85 -32.76
CA MET A 690 16.62 -17.12 -33.40
C MET A 690 16.96 -16.95 -34.88
N ASP A 691 16.22 -16.11 -35.62
CA ASP A 691 16.56 -15.77 -37.01
C ASP A 691 17.97 -15.18 -37.13
N ARG A 692 18.35 -14.30 -36.21
CA ARG A 692 19.69 -13.68 -36.19
C ARG A 692 20.79 -14.70 -35.87
N ILE A 693 20.57 -15.53 -34.87
CA ILE A 693 21.51 -16.58 -34.47
C ILE A 693 21.73 -17.56 -35.62
N LEU A 694 20.66 -18.05 -36.26
CA LEU A 694 20.75 -19.04 -37.35
C LEU A 694 21.34 -18.46 -38.63
N LYS A 695 21.13 -17.16 -38.89
CA LYS A 695 21.81 -16.43 -39.98
C LYS A 695 23.32 -16.39 -39.77
N GLU A 696 23.77 -16.31 -38.51
CA GLU A 696 25.20 -16.33 -38.16
C GLU A 696 25.81 -17.73 -38.00
N SER A 697 25.01 -18.71 -37.59
CA SER A 697 25.44 -20.09 -37.39
C SER A 697 24.39 -21.10 -37.84
N PRO A 698 24.46 -21.59 -39.09
CA PRO A 698 23.63 -22.70 -39.54
C PRO A 698 24.06 -24.07 -38.98
N LEU A 699 25.12 -24.12 -38.17
CA LEU A 699 25.67 -25.33 -37.54
C LEU A 699 25.37 -25.37 -36.03
N LEU A 700 24.38 -24.60 -35.57
CA LEU A 700 24.02 -24.54 -34.16
C LEU A 700 23.59 -25.92 -33.67
N GLU A 701 24.13 -26.34 -32.53
CA GLU A 701 23.85 -27.61 -31.86
C GLU A 701 23.30 -27.38 -30.45
N ASN A 702 23.81 -26.35 -29.74
CA ASN A 702 23.44 -26.08 -28.35
C ASN A 702 23.03 -24.62 -28.14
N ILE A 703 22.07 -24.40 -27.26
CA ILE A 703 21.62 -23.08 -26.83
C ILE A 703 21.42 -23.06 -25.31
N ILE A 704 21.90 -22.01 -24.65
CA ILE A 704 21.54 -21.69 -23.27
C ILE A 704 20.59 -20.50 -23.32
N LEU A 705 19.40 -20.65 -22.76
CA LEU A 705 18.49 -19.55 -22.49
C LEU A 705 18.90 -18.88 -21.18
N ASP A 706 19.36 -17.64 -21.27
CA ASP A 706 19.81 -16.84 -20.14
C ASP A 706 18.67 -15.97 -19.59
N ILE A 707 18.12 -16.40 -18.46
CA ILE A 707 17.09 -15.66 -17.70
C ILE A 707 17.66 -15.08 -16.40
N THR A 708 18.98 -14.88 -16.34
CA THR A 708 19.66 -14.44 -15.12
C THR A 708 19.24 -13.04 -14.68
N TRP A 709 18.78 -12.17 -15.58
CA TRP A 709 18.25 -10.83 -15.29
C TRP A 709 16.70 -10.79 -15.23
N ASN A 710 16.02 -11.91 -15.44
CA ASN A 710 14.58 -11.94 -15.64
C ASN A 710 13.81 -12.02 -14.31
N THR A 711 13.06 -10.99 -13.96
CA THR A 711 12.28 -10.95 -12.71
C THR A 711 10.89 -11.57 -12.82
N GLY A 712 10.53 -12.11 -13.98
CA GLY A 712 9.21 -12.71 -14.25
C GLY A 712 8.45 -12.02 -15.39
N GLY A 713 7.13 -11.94 -15.24
CA GLY A 713 6.21 -11.41 -16.24
C GLY A 713 4.98 -12.29 -16.43
N ASN A 714 4.39 -12.25 -17.62
CA ASN A 714 3.19 -12.99 -17.97
C ASN A 714 3.46 -14.50 -18.16
N VAL A 715 2.66 -15.35 -17.52
CA VAL A 715 2.80 -16.82 -17.59
C VAL A 715 2.49 -17.38 -18.98
N GLY A 716 1.57 -16.78 -19.73
CA GLY A 716 1.30 -17.17 -21.11
C GLY A 716 2.49 -16.88 -22.04
N ALA A 717 3.16 -15.74 -21.87
CA ALA A 717 4.41 -15.44 -22.57
C ALA A 717 5.52 -16.45 -22.22
N LEU A 718 5.64 -16.84 -20.95
CA LEU A 718 6.51 -17.93 -20.51
C LEU A 718 6.20 -19.25 -21.26
N TYR A 719 4.95 -19.66 -21.31
CA TYR A 719 4.57 -20.90 -21.98
C TYR A 719 4.90 -20.87 -23.46
N ARG A 720 4.62 -19.76 -24.16
CA ARG A 720 5.02 -19.60 -25.56
C ARG A 720 6.53 -19.70 -25.76
N VAL A 721 7.35 -19.20 -24.83
CA VAL A 721 8.82 -19.38 -24.86
C VAL A 721 9.20 -20.86 -24.75
N VAL A 722 8.50 -21.66 -23.93
CA VAL A 722 8.71 -23.12 -23.86
C VAL A 722 8.40 -23.81 -25.19
N GLY A 723 7.44 -23.30 -25.98
CA GLY A 723 7.15 -23.79 -27.33
C GLY A 723 8.32 -23.65 -28.33
N PHE A 724 9.27 -22.75 -28.08
CA PHE A 724 10.52 -22.68 -28.87
C PHE A 724 11.49 -23.81 -28.53
N ILE A 725 11.37 -24.37 -27.32
CA ILE A 725 12.29 -25.35 -26.74
C ILE A 725 11.82 -26.77 -27.08
N THR A 726 10.53 -27.04 -26.98
CA THR A 726 9.95 -28.37 -27.17
C THR A 726 8.63 -28.32 -27.95
N SER A 727 8.40 -29.35 -28.77
CA SER A 727 7.12 -29.62 -29.43
C SER A 727 6.27 -30.65 -28.67
N ASP A 728 6.76 -31.17 -27.56
CA ASP A 728 5.97 -32.02 -26.67
C ASP A 728 5.18 -31.17 -25.67
N SER A 729 4.03 -31.68 -25.23
CA SER A 729 3.32 -31.10 -24.10
C SER A 729 4.18 -31.15 -22.83
N PHE A 730 4.19 -30.09 -22.02
CA PHE A 730 4.98 -30.00 -20.79
C PHE A 730 4.09 -29.85 -19.56
N ALA A 731 4.48 -30.51 -18.48
CA ALA A 731 3.83 -30.46 -17.19
C ALA A 731 3.98 -29.09 -16.54
N VAL A 732 2.88 -28.57 -16.00
CA VAL A 732 2.81 -27.44 -15.08
C VAL A 732 2.00 -27.87 -13.87
N SER A 733 2.56 -27.67 -12.67
CA SER A 733 1.93 -28.09 -11.43
C SER A 733 1.57 -26.90 -10.55
N SER A 734 0.47 -27.00 -9.83
CA SER A 734 -0.03 -25.94 -8.95
C SER A 734 -0.66 -26.52 -7.68
N MET A 735 -0.72 -25.68 -6.66
CA MET A 735 -1.40 -25.88 -5.40
C MET A 735 -2.30 -24.68 -5.13
N ASN A 736 -3.37 -24.89 -4.37
CA ASN A 736 -4.22 -23.80 -3.93
C ASN A 736 -4.09 -23.57 -2.42
N GLY A 737 -3.76 -22.35 -2.00
CA GLY A 737 -3.57 -21.98 -0.60
C GLY A 737 -4.83 -22.10 0.25
N ALA A 738 -6.03 -21.85 -0.31
CA ALA A 738 -7.28 -21.91 0.42
C ALA A 738 -7.91 -23.30 0.37
N THR A 739 -8.16 -23.83 -0.82
CA THR A 739 -8.82 -25.13 -1.00
C THR A 739 -7.88 -26.30 -0.74
N LYS A 740 -6.57 -26.09 -0.64
CA LYS A 740 -5.55 -27.15 -0.55
C LYS A 740 -5.58 -28.14 -1.72
N SER A 741 -6.25 -27.81 -2.82
CA SER A 741 -6.26 -28.63 -4.03
C SER A 741 -4.88 -28.62 -4.69
N GLU A 742 -4.55 -29.70 -5.39
CA GLU A 742 -3.28 -29.85 -6.11
C GLU A 742 -3.56 -30.35 -7.52
N SER A 743 -2.80 -29.86 -8.51
CA SER A 743 -3.00 -30.28 -9.89
C SER A 743 -1.71 -30.28 -10.70
N THR A 744 -1.64 -31.19 -11.67
CA THR A 744 -0.68 -31.13 -12.78
C THR A 744 -1.46 -31.20 -14.08
N SER A 745 -1.29 -30.17 -14.90
CA SER A 745 -1.81 -30.08 -16.26
C SER A 745 -0.66 -30.13 -17.26
N PHE A 746 -0.96 -30.52 -18.49
CA PHE A 746 0.02 -30.54 -19.57
C PHE A 746 -0.34 -29.48 -20.60
N VAL A 747 0.59 -28.57 -20.85
CA VAL A 747 0.43 -27.47 -21.81
C VAL A 747 1.19 -27.81 -23.08
N TYR A 748 0.61 -27.53 -24.24
CA TYR A 748 1.27 -27.60 -25.53
C TYR A 748 1.13 -26.25 -26.25
N ILE A 749 2.13 -25.90 -27.07
CA ILE A 749 2.15 -24.63 -27.81
C ILE A 749 2.09 -24.91 -29.30
N ASP A 750 1.05 -24.41 -29.96
CA ASP A 750 0.90 -24.46 -31.42
C ASP A 750 1.04 -23.05 -32.01
N GLY A 751 1.73 -22.90 -33.14
CA GLY A 751 1.84 -21.62 -33.86
C GLY A 751 3.11 -20.80 -33.61
N VAL A 752 4.04 -21.27 -32.78
CA VAL A 752 5.40 -20.69 -32.66
C VAL A 752 6.45 -21.57 -33.36
N PRO A 753 7.59 -21.02 -33.84
CA PRO A 753 8.70 -21.84 -34.31
C PRO A 753 9.30 -22.69 -33.18
N THR A 754 9.54 -23.97 -33.45
CA THR A 754 10.13 -24.89 -32.47
C THR A 754 11.53 -25.36 -32.89
N TYR A 755 12.44 -25.45 -31.92
CA TYR A 755 13.84 -25.85 -32.09
C TYR A 755 14.22 -27.01 -31.15
N ASP A 756 13.33 -28.00 -31.04
CA ASP A 756 13.48 -29.23 -30.24
C ASP A 756 14.67 -30.14 -30.66
N HIS A 757 15.20 -29.94 -31.86
CA HIS A 757 16.40 -30.61 -32.36
C HIS A 757 17.71 -30.04 -31.78
N LEU A 758 17.66 -28.90 -31.09
CA LEU A 758 18.81 -28.31 -30.40
C LEU A 758 18.89 -28.82 -28.96
N ASN A 759 20.10 -28.85 -28.41
CA ASN A 759 20.30 -29.10 -27.00
C ASN A 759 20.13 -27.79 -26.21
N TRP A 760 19.19 -27.77 -25.27
CA TRP A 760 18.85 -26.57 -24.49
C TRP A 760 19.42 -26.59 -23.07
N GLY A 761 19.91 -25.46 -22.57
CA GLY A 761 20.20 -25.25 -21.15
C GLY A 761 19.50 -23.99 -20.62
N LEU A 762 19.36 -23.87 -19.31
CA LEU A 762 18.78 -22.69 -18.66
C LEU A 762 19.79 -22.08 -17.69
N LEU A 763 20.05 -20.78 -17.80
CA LEU A 763 20.92 -20.05 -16.88
C LEU A 763 20.09 -19.19 -15.92
N ILE A 764 20.28 -19.39 -14.62
CA ILE A 764 19.49 -18.75 -13.55
C ILE A 764 20.38 -18.08 -12.48
N THR A 765 19.83 -17.07 -11.81
CA THR A 765 20.38 -16.45 -10.59
C THR A 765 19.27 -16.12 -9.61
N PRO A 766 19.53 -15.61 -8.39
CA PRO A 766 18.47 -15.19 -7.48
C PRO A 766 17.56 -14.09 -8.03
N THR A 767 17.94 -13.39 -9.10
CA THR A 767 17.07 -12.45 -9.82
C THR A 767 15.96 -13.16 -10.59
N SER A 768 16.19 -14.40 -11.04
CA SER A 768 15.22 -15.25 -11.73
C SER A 768 14.02 -15.53 -10.82
N PHE A 769 12.96 -14.73 -10.91
CA PHE A 769 11.84 -14.70 -9.96
C PHE A 769 10.48 -14.85 -10.65
N SER A 770 9.44 -15.28 -9.94
CA SER A 770 8.07 -15.40 -10.46
C SER A 770 7.98 -16.30 -11.71
N ALA A 771 7.54 -15.78 -12.86
CA ALA A 771 7.49 -16.56 -14.10
C ALA A 771 8.87 -17.10 -14.54
N ALA A 772 9.98 -16.43 -14.21
CA ALA A 772 11.33 -16.96 -14.45
C ALA A 772 11.69 -18.12 -13.51
N ASN A 773 11.22 -18.08 -12.27
CA ASN A 773 11.30 -19.22 -11.37
C ASN A 773 10.41 -20.39 -11.85
N SER A 774 9.25 -20.08 -12.42
CA SER A 774 8.37 -21.06 -13.05
C SER A 774 9.03 -21.70 -14.29
N LEU A 775 9.81 -20.97 -15.09
CA LEU A 775 10.59 -21.57 -16.17
C LEU A 775 11.61 -22.58 -15.64
N ALA A 776 12.33 -22.24 -14.57
CA ALA A 776 13.27 -23.17 -13.93
C ALA A 776 12.56 -24.44 -13.44
N THR A 777 11.34 -24.28 -12.93
CA THR A 777 10.48 -25.39 -12.49
C THR A 777 10.06 -26.27 -13.67
N ILE A 778 9.61 -25.66 -14.77
CA ILE A 778 9.26 -26.38 -16.01
C ILE A 778 10.47 -27.14 -16.55
N PHE A 779 11.66 -26.53 -16.58
CA PHE A 779 12.89 -27.21 -16.99
C PHE A 779 13.20 -28.44 -16.13
N GLN A 780 13.00 -28.33 -14.82
CA GLN A 780 13.23 -29.42 -13.88
C GLN A 780 12.23 -30.56 -14.08
N ASP A 781 10.92 -30.27 -14.07
CA ASP A 781 9.85 -31.27 -14.11
C ASP A 781 9.75 -31.98 -15.46
N ASN A 782 10.15 -31.30 -16.52
CA ASN A 782 10.07 -31.83 -17.89
C ASN A 782 11.42 -32.30 -18.45
N ASN A 783 12.50 -32.22 -17.65
CA ASN A 783 13.85 -32.61 -18.05
C ASN A 783 14.28 -31.97 -19.39
N LEU A 784 14.04 -30.66 -19.54
CA LEU A 784 14.32 -29.93 -20.79
C LEU A 784 15.81 -29.63 -21.01
N GLY A 785 16.64 -29.81 -19.98
CA GLY A 785 18.08 -29.60 -20.04
C GLY A 785 18.72 -29.24 -18.71
N PRO A 786 20.04 -28.97 -18.68
CA PRO A 786 20.72 -28.55 -17.47
C PRO A 786 20.26 -27.15 -17.04
N ILE A 787 19.89 -27.03 -15.77
CA ILE A 787 19.74 -25.74 -15.08
C ILE A 787 21.09 -25.37 -14.48
N ILE A 788 21.65 -24.25 -14.91
CA ILE A 788 23.00 -23.77 -14.62
C ILE A 788 22.90 -22.48 -13.81
N GLY A 789 23.79 -22.29 -12.83
CA GLY A 789 23.94 -21.01 -12.15
C GLY A 789 23.75 -21.08 -10.65
N ILE A 790 22.89 -20.22 -10.10
CA ILE A 790 22.62 -20.10 -8.65
C ILE A 790 21.11 -20.26 -8.44
N GLN A 791 20.69 -20.76 -7.28
CA GLN A 791 19.28 -20.91 -6.92
C GLN A 791 18.47 -19.66 -7.30
N SER A 792 17.35 -19.88 -7.98
CA SER A 792 16.44 -18.82 -8.42
C SER A 792 15.79 -18.11 -7.22
N GLY A 793 15.18 -16.94 -7.47
CA GLY A 793 14.65 -16.06 -6.42
C GLY A 793 13.38 -16.55 -5.74
N GLY A 794 12.65 -17.49 -6.35
CA GLY A 794 11.35 -17.95 -5.87
C GLY A 794 10.18 -17.17 -6.46
N GLY A 795 9.13 -16.96 -5.66
CA GLY A 795 7.87 -16.34 -6.07
C GLY A 795 6.97 -17.36 -6.75
N ALA A 796 6.25 -18.15 -5.93
CA ALA A 796 5.40 -19.22 -6.41
C ALA A 796 4.02 -18.73 -6.86
N SER A 797 3.49 -17.71 -6.20
CA SER A 797 2.09 -17.34 -6.37
C SER A 797 1.86 -16.43 -7.56
N SER A 798 0.68 -16.54 -8.21
CA SER A 798 0.17 -15.40 -8.97
C SER A 798 -0.16 -14.27 -8.00
N ILE A 799 -0.13 -13.03 -8.48
CA ILE A 799 -0.49 -11.87 -7.65
C ILE A 799 -1.99 -11.62 -7.67
N THR A 800 -2.53 -10.99 -6.62
CA THR A 800 -3.92 -10.52 -6.55
C THR A 800 -3.96 -9.10 -5.96
N PRO A 801 -4.76 -8.19 -6.53
CA PRO A 801 -4.95 -6.85 -5.98
C PRO A 801 -5.90 -6.89 -4.77
N ILE A 802 -5.61 -6.09 -3.76
CA ILE A 802 -6.45 -5.87 -2.58
C ILE A 802 -6.75 -4.38 -2.42
N LEU A 803 -8.03 -4.07 -2.27
CA LEU A 803 -8.53 -2.72 -1.97
C LEU A 803 -9.11 -2.67 -0.57
N LEU A 804 -8.43 -1.95 0.33
CA LEU A 804 -8.90 -1.77 1.69
C LEU A 804 -10.06 -0.77 1.76
N PRO A 805 -10.94 -0.85 2.79
CA PRO A 805 -12.09 0.04 2.96
C PRO A 805 -11.78 1.54 2.90
N ASN A 806 -10.60 1.97 3.37
CA ASN A 806 -10.14 3.36 3.31
C ASN A 806 -9.56 3.77 1.94
N GLY A 807 -9.57 2.85 0.97
CA GLY A 807 -9.04 3.00 -0.39
C GLY A 807 -7.56 2.71 -0.56
N THR A 808 -6.84 2.28 0.50
CA THR A 808 -5.44 1.87 0.37
C THR A 808 -5.38 0.60 -0.47
N ALA A 809 -4.52 0.59 -1.49
CA ALA A 809 -4.38 -0.53 -2.39
C ALA A 809 -3.01 -1.17 -2.27
N PHE A 810 -2.97 -2.50 -2.38
CA PHE A 810 -1.72 -3.27 -2.43
C PHE A 810 -1.94 -4.56 -3.22
N THR A 811 -0.83 -5.19 -3.58
CA THR A 811 -0.82 -6.48 -4.27
C THR A 811 -0.21 -7.51 -3.34
N MET A 812 -0.72 -8.75 -3.37
CA MET A 812 -0.12 -9.85 -2.61
C MET A 812 -0.11 -11.17 -3.36
N SER A 813 0.69 -12.11 -2.84
CA SER A 813 0.69 -13.50 -3.27
C SER A 813 -0.70 -14.12 -3.08
N SER A 814 -1.35 -14.52 -4.17
CA SER A 814 -2.69 -15.13 -4.16
C SER A 814 -2.67 -16.60 -3.71
N ASN A 815 -3.86 -17.19 -3.60
CA ASN A 815 -4.02 -18.62 -3.35
C ASN A 815 -3.55 -19.53 -4.49
N ASN A 816 -3.29 -19.04 -5.71
CA ASN A 816 -2.79 -19.88 -6.80
C ASN A 816 -1.26 -19.95 -6.77
N ILE A 817 -0.72 -21.09 -6.33
CA ILE A 817 0.69 -21.29 -6.00
C ILE A 817 1.31 -22.27 -7.00
N ASN A 818 2.37 -21.85 -7.68
CA ASN A 818 3.16 -22.72 -8.53
C ASN A 818 3.91 -23.77 -7.70
N ALA A 819 3.96 -25.00 -8.21
CA ALA A 819 4.60 -26.12 -7.55
C ALA A 819 5.38 -26.97 -8.55
N TYR A 820 6.27 -27.80 -8.02
CA TYR A 820 6.85 -28.92 -8.74
C TYR A 820 6.33 -30.23 -8.15
N ARG A 821 6.26 -31.26 -8.99
CA ARG A 821 5.72 -32.57 -8.61
C ARG A 821 6.80 -33.63 -8.56
N THR A 822 6.80 -34.41 -7.48
CA THR A 822 7.63 -35.60 -7.33
C THR A 822 6.77 -36.84 -7.11
N GLY A 823 7.39 -38.03 -7.18
CA GLY A 823 6.70 -39.32 -7.08
C GLY A 823 6.14 -39.81 -8.41
N SER A 824 5.83 -41.10 -8.47
CA SER A 824 5.32 -41.79 -9.67
C SER A 824 3.80 -41.85 -9.77
N GLY A 825 3.08 -41.40 -8.75
CA GLY A 825 1.62 -41.45 -8.68
C GLY A 825 1.08 -42.85 -8.35
N THR A 826 1.96 -43.77 -7.92
CA THR A 826 1.56 -45.11 -7.47
C THR A 826 1.19 -45.10 -5.99
N GLU A 827 0.47 -46.13 -5.52
CA GLU A 827 0.13 -46.23 -4.09
C GLU A 827 1.38 -46.30 -3.18
N GLU A 828 2.49 -46.88 -3.65
CA GLU A 828 3.76 -46.97 -2.91
C GLU A 828 4.59 -45.68 -2.99
N ASP A 829 4.32 -44.82 -3.98
CA ASP A 829 5.06 -43.60 -4.29
C ASP A 829 4.11 -42.56 -4.91
N PRO A 830 3.21 -41.99 -4.07
CA PRO A 830 2.18 -41.06 -4.52
C PRO A 830 2.78 -39.75 -5.01
N TYR A 831 2.00 -38.99 -5.77
CA TYR A 831 2.41 -37.64 -6.13
C TYR A 831 2.54 -36.77 -4.88
N VAL A 832 3.62 -35.98 -4.84
CA VAL A 832 3.88 -34.97 -3.81
C VAL A 832 4.17 -33.65 -4.50
N TYR A 833 3.36 -32.65 -4.20
CA TYR A 833 3.53 -31.29 -4.68
C TYR A 833 4.33 -30.49 -3.68
N THR A 834 5.27 -29.68 -4.17
CA THR A 834 6.07 -28.80 -3.35
C THR A 834 6.11 -27.43 -3.98
N SER A 835 5.74 -26.41 -3.20
CA SER A 835 5.86 -25.02 -3.64
C SER A 835 7.30 -24.67 -4.00
N ASN A 836 7.47 -23.90 -5.07
CA ASN A 836 8.76 -23.36 -5.49
C ASN A 836 9.02 -21.93 -4.96
N GLU A 837 8.33 -21.53 -3.88
CA GLU A 837 8.35 -20.17 -3.31
C GLU A 837 9.75 -19.67 -2.94
N PHE A 838 10.64 -20.59 -2.58
CA PHE A 838 12.03 -20.30 -2.21
C PHE A 838 13.03 -20.55 -3.34
N GLY A 839 12.56 -20.80 -4.55
CA GLY A 839 13.39 -20.98 -5.74
C GLY A 839 13.82 -22.42 -6.02
N ILE A 840 14.27 -22.63 -7.24
CA ILE A 840 14.76 -23.89 -7.81
C ILE A 840 16.28 -23.91 -7.76
N ASN A 841 16.82 -25.02 -7.25
CA ASN A 841 18.26 -25.24 -7.22
C ASN A 841 18.78 -25.64 -8.61
N PRO A 842 19.89 -25.06 -9.07
CA PRO A 842 20.49 -25.44 -10.33
C PRO A 842 21.04 -26.87 -10.25
N THR A 843 20.79 -27.66 -11.28
CA THR A 843 21.42 -28.97 -11.48
C THR A 843 22.95 -28.87 -11.60
N HIS A 844 23.45 -27.73 -12.11
CA HIS A 844 24.86 -27.44 -12.32
C HIS A 844 25.20 -26.09 -11.66
N PRO A 845 25.50 -26.08 -10.35
CA PRO A 845 25.78 -24.85 -9.63
C PRO A 845 27.08 -24.19 -10.10
N VAL A 846 27.02 -22.88 -10.34
CA VAL A 846 28.14 -22.03 -10.77
C VAL A 846 28.16 -20.77 -9.89
N SER A 847 29.35 -20.26 -9.54
CA SER A 847 29.47 -19.02 -8.77
C SER A 847 29.08 -17.80 -9.61
N MET A 848 28.68 -16.70 -8.96
CA MET A 848 28.33 -15.45 -9.66
C MET A 848 29.49 -14.89 -10.50
N GLU A 849 30.75 -15.12 -10.08
CA GLU A 849 31.93 -14.71 -10.84
C GLU A 849 32.06 -15.46 -12.19
N ASN A 850 31.61 -16.70 -12.24
CA ASN A 850 31.73 -17.58 -13.41
C ASN A 850 30.42 -17.71 -14.20
N ILE A 851 29.37 -16.96 -13.83
CA ILE A 851 28.01 -17.14 -14.38
C ILE A 851 27.96 -16.93 -15.90
N TYR A 852 28.84 -16.08 -16.44
CA TYR A 852 28.98 -15.83 -17.89
C TYR A 852 30.35 -16.26 -18.44
N ASP A 853 31.08 -17.12 -17.74
CA ASP A 853 32.36 -17.63 -18.22
C ASP A 853 32.14 -18.65 -19.36
N ASN A 854 32.76 -18.40 -20.52
CA ASN A 854 32.49 -19.21 -21.72
C ASN A 854 33.00 -20.64 -21.57
N GLU A 855 34.18 -20.84 -20.98
CA GLU A 855 34.76 -22.17 -20.81
C GLU A 855 33.92 -23.01 -19.83
N THR A 856 33.45 -22.40 -18.75
CA THR A 856 32.58 -23.03 -17.77
C THR A 856 31.25 -23.46 -18.39
N LEU A 857 30.56 -22.55 -19.09
CA LEU A 857 29.26 -22.84 -19.71
C LEU A 857 29.38 -23.90 -20.81
N LEU A 858 30.39 -23.78 -21.67
CA LEU A 858 30.65 -24.76 -22.73
C LEU A 858 30.98 -26.14 -22.17
N GLY A 859 31.85 -26.21 -21.15
CA GLY A 859 32.22 -27.47 -20.52
C GLY A 859 31.04 -28.19 -19.87
N ILE A 860 30.05 -27.45 -19.35
CA ILE A 860 28.81 -28.04 -18.84
C ILE A 860 28.00 -28.66 -19.99
N LEU A 861 27.74 -27.92 -21.06
CA LEU A 861 27.00 -28.43 -22.23
C LEU A 861 27.68 -29.68 -22.82
N GLU A 862 29.00 -29.62 -23.01
CA GLU A 862 29.78 -30.75 -23.51
C GLU A 862 29.73 -31.95 -22.56
N SER A 863 29.62 -31.76 -21.25
CA SER A 863 29.51 -32.86 -20.30
C SER A 863 28.13 -33.52 -20.28
N VAL A 864 27.08 -32.73 -20.53
CA VAL A 864 25.68 -33.17 -20.49
C VAL A 864 25.26 -33.83 -21.80
N TYR A 865 25.71 -33.28 -22.94
CA TYR A 865 25.29 -33.66 -24.29
C TYR A 865 26.37 -34.42 -25.10
N ALA A 866 27.44 -34.88 -24.44
CA ALA A 866 28.58 -35.59 -25.03
C ALA A 866 28.24 -36.89 -25.77
#